data_AF-A0A812S5H6-F1
#
_entry.id   AF-A0A812S5H6-F1
#
_cell.length_a   1.000
_cell.length_b   1.000
_cell.length_c   1.000
_cell.angle_alpha   90.00
_cell.angle_beta   90.00
_cell.angle_gamma   90.00
#
_symmetry.space_group_name_H-M   'P 1'
#
loop_
_entity.id
_entity.type
_entity.pdbx_description
1 polymer ?
#
loop_
_entity_poly.entity_id
_entity_poly.type
_entity_poly.pdbx_seq_one_letter_code
_entity_poly.pdbx_strand_id
1 'polypeptide(L)'
;MEFFDAPENQTGSILVSLERHMNRVGQMLGIQLGNSTGAIFTCILSVCFSFFGSWVLALLLLGMLPICGFLGLAVAACATRVDPENERAYAKAGKETAEAATAIRTVRALGAEEHTMEILNESLDVLAMMNALAEGAQNAAQAQSQHPERRMSTWGKLSSTAGADGHPWVNARYLGENYDQLPMPSEDNGTGKPSEAHWRSEWSAAELRDAADEHVMLSWTASNPVKALPVIERGEGVYLYDTHGKKYLDWTSQAVCVNLGHTVPDAVKQGINDQLDSLPYVYGGLGLAPVRAKLAKLLAEICPGDLNGFLFPSGGGEANEAAIRLARLYTRKHKIFTQYRSYHGSSASSLGATGDFRRKFAESGQNGFVKFFNPQPSGFSWGTTDASATARTLACLEDQILAEGPETVAAILVESIVGAGGVLVPPEGYMEGLRSLCDKYEILLICDEVMVGFGRTGNFFGFQHFEGVIPDIVTSAKGLTASFMPLSLVGVRQKIKDHFMTHPLGWGSTFHAHPVALACAYETVKYVLKENVLDNVKKLEPVMLEELERLVLRHDSVRQARGVGLFGCVDLQTPLGQTVQRLGEPSPPAVQKLRQAMFENGLFSLFRPPLLHCSPPLIINEEQLRDGFGRLSKALDTFDEMQNRDCGL
;
A
#
# COMPACT_ATOMS: atom_id res chain seq x y z
N MET A 1 38.92 -18.53 -29.66
CA MET A 1 38.71 -19.98 -29.92
C MET A 1 39.40 -20.88 -28.90
N GLU A 2 40.38 -20.39 -28.12
CA GLU A 2 41.07 -21.18 -27.06
C GLU A 2 40.20 -21.63 -25.87
N PHE A 3 38.97 -21.11 -25.71
CA PHE A 3 38.08 -21.56 -24.63
C PHE A 3 37.58 -23.00 -24.83
N PHE A 4 37.39 -23.45 -26.09
CA PHE A 4 36.84 -24.77 -26.40
C PHE A 4 37.90 -25.87 -26.51
N ASP A 5 39.18 -25.50 -26.57
CA ASP A 5 40.31 -26.43 -26.66
C ASP A 5 40.90 -26.78 -25.28
N ALA A 6 40.43 -26.11 -24.22
CA ALA A 6 40.78 -26.46 -22.85
C ALA A 6 40.18 -27.84 -22.49
N PRO A 7 40.97 -28.80 -21.96
CA PRO A 7 40.50 -30.16 -21.64
C PRO A 7 39.29 -30.21 -20.71
N GLU A 8 39.10 -29.18 -19.91
CA GLU A 8 37.99 -29.00 -18.96
C GLU A 8 36.69 -28.50 -19.60
N ASN A 9 36.74 -27.99 -20.84
CA ASN A 9 35.59 -27.52 -21.61
C ASN A 9 35.21 -28.45 -22.76
N GLN A 10 35.84 -29.64 -22.85
CA GLN A 10 35.40 -30.68 -23.77
C GLN A 10 34.03 -31.22 -23.34
N THR A 11 33.19 -31.60 -24.30
CA THR A 11 31.80 -32.03 -24.04
C THR A 11 31.71 -33.14 -22.98
N GLY A 12 32.70 -34.03 -22.93
CA GLY A 12 32.80 -35.09 -21.92
C GLY A 12 33.12 -34.60 -20.51
N SER A 13 34.00 -33.61 -20.33
CA SER A 13 34.34 -33.05 -19.01
C SER A 13 33.22 -32.18 -18.44
N ILE A 14 32.50 -31.48 -19.32
CA ILE A 14 31.30 -30.71 -18.97
C ILE A 14 30.18 -31.65 -18.50
N LEU A 15 29.98 -32.78 -19.17
CA LEU A 15 29.02 -33.81 -18.76
C LEU A 15 29.34 -34.40 -17.38
N VAL A 16 30.60 -34.74 -17.13
CA VAL A 16 31.05 -35.27 -15.82
C VAL A 16 30.93 -34.22 -14.70
N SER A 17 31.13 -32.92 -15.01
CA SER A 17 30.93 -31.81 -14.07
C SER A 17 29.45 -31.59 -13.74
N LEU A 18 28.59 -31.61 -14.76
CA LEU A 18 27.14 -31.50 -14.61
C LEU A 18 26.56 -32.68 -13.83
N GLU A 19 27.02 -33.90 -14.09
CA GLU A 19 26.60 -35.10 -13.38
C GLU A 19 27.02 -35.07 -11.90
N ARG A 20 28.20 -34.50 -11.60
CA ARG A 20 28.68 -34.27 -10.22
C ARG A 20 27.84 -33.22 -9.48
N HIS A 21 27.42 -32.14 -10.16
CA HIS A 21 26.53 -31.12 -9.58
C HIS A 21 25.10 -31.62 -9.42
N MET A 22 24.58 -32.39 -10.38
CA MET A 22 23.28 -33.04 -10.30
C MET A 22 23.22 -34.06 -9.16
N ASN A 23 24.29 -34.81 -8.93
CA ASN A 23 24.38 -35.72 -7.77
C ASN A 23 24.41 -34.96 -6.43
N ARG A 24 25.03 -33.78 -6.35
CA ARG A 24 24.97 -32.90 -5.16
C ARG A 24 23.58 -32.32 -4.92
N VAL A 25 22.87 -31.93 -5.98
CA VAL A 25 21.49 -31.42 -5.89
C VAL A 25 20.51 -32.56 -5.57
N GLY A 26 20.73 -33.75 -6.13
CA GLY A 26 19.96 -34.97 -5.84
C GLY A 26 20.10 -35.44 -4.40
N GLN A 27 21.28 -35.29 -3.78
CA GLN A 27 21.48 -35.55 -2.35
C GLN A 27 20.76 -34.54 -1.43
N MET A 28 20.49 -33.31 -1.90
CA MET A 28 19.77 -32.29 -1.11
C MET A 28 18.25 -32.38 -1.21
N LEU A 29 17.68 -33.02 -2.25
CA LEU A 29 16.24 -32.92 -2.55
C LEU A 29 15.48 -34.26 -2.60
N GLY A 30 16.11 -35.37 -2.22
CA GLY A 30 15.45 -36.68 -2.16
C GLY A 30 15.29 -37.33 -3.53
N ILE A 31 15.72 -38.58 -3.63
CA ILE A 31 16.02 -39.31 -4.88
C ILE A 31 14.83 -39.41 -5.85
N GLN A 32 13.58 -39.36 -5.38
CA GLN A 32 12.42 -39.47 -6.27
C GLN A 32 12.04 -38.15 -6.95
N LEU A 33 12.19 -37.00 -6.29
CA LEU A 33 11.83 -35.70 -6.89
C LEU A 33 12.84 -35.31 -7.99
N GLY A 34 14.12 -35.62 -7.78
CA GLY A 34 15.18 -35.37 -8.76
C GLY A 34 14.99 -36.15 -10.07
N ASN A 35 14.58 -37.42 -9.99
CA ASN A 35 14.38 -38.25 -11.17
C ASN A 35 13.16 -37.83 -12.00
N SER A 36 12.06 -37.42 -11.36
CA SER A 36 10.88 -36.92 -12.06
C SER A 36 11.15 -35.58 -12.75
N THR A 37 11.87 -34.67 -12.07
CA THR A 37 12.22 -33.36 -12.64
C THR A 37 13.20 -33.50 -13.79
N GLY A 38 14.19 -34.40 -13.68
CA GLY A 38 15.14 -34.72 -14.74
C GLY A 38 14.49 -35.36 -15.98
N ALA A 39 13.52 -36.27 -15.78
CA ALA A 39 12.79 -36.90 -16.87
C ALA A 39 11.92 -35.89 -17.65
N ILE A 40 11.25 -34.97 -16.96
CA ILE A 40 10.45 -33.91 -17.59
C ILE A 40 11.35 -32.96 -18.40
N PHE A 41 12.49 -32.55 -17.83
CA PHE A 41 13.42 -31.66 -18.52
C PHE A 41 14.03 -32.32 -19.77
N THR A 42 14.37 -33.61 -19.67
CA THR A 42 14.90 -34.41 -20.80
C THR A 42 13.83 -34.62 -21.89
N CYS A 43 12.56 -34.79 -21.51
CA CYS A 43 11.45 -34.90 -22.44
C CYS A 43 11.24 -33.58 -23.22
N ILE A 44 11.24 -32.43 -22.52
CA ILE A 44 11.10 -31.12 -23.15
C ILE A 44 12.26 -30.85 -24.12
N LEU A 45 13.51 -31.13 -23.71
CA LEU A 45 14.67 -30.99 -24.58
C LEU A 45 14.59 -31.92 -25.79
N SER A 46 14.11 -33.16 -25.63
CA SER A 46 13.94 -34.10 -26.74
C SER A 46 12.88 -33.65 -27.75
N VAL A 47 11.79 -33.03 -27.29
CA VAL A 47 10.76 -32.41 -28.16
C VAL A 47 11.32 -31.17 -28.87
N CYS A 48 12.09 -30.33 -28.17
CA CYS A 48 12.75 -29.18 -28.79
C CYS A 48 13.79 -29.59 -29.85
N PHE A 49 14.62 -30.60 -29.60
CA PHE A 49 15.60 -31.09 -30.57
C PHE A 49 14.98 -31.83 -31.75
N SER A 50 13.87 -32.55 -31.54
CA SER A 50 13.16 -33.24 -32.63
C SER A 50 12.47 -32.28 -33.61
N PHE A 51 12.07 -31.09 -33.16
CA PHE A 51 11.59 -30.01 -34.03
C PHE A 51 12.62 -29.55 -35.06
N PHE A 52 13.92 -29.65 -34.74
CA PHE A 52 15.01 -29.30 -35.66
C PHE A 52 15.45 -30.47 -36.56
N GLY A 53 15.05 -31.71 -36.25
CA GLY A 53 15.47 -32.91 -36.98
C GLY A 53 14.42 -33.51 -37.94
N SER A 54 13.13 -33.46 -37.61
CA SER A 54 12.02 -33.86 -38.50
C SER A 54 10.67 -33.44 -37.92
N TRP A 55 9.93 -32.62 -38.67
CA TRP A 55 8.62 -32.09 -38.25
C TRP A 55 7.52 -33.16 -38.08
N VAL A 56 7.65 -34.31 -38.75
CA VAL A 56 6.73 -35.45 -38.62
C VAL A 56 6.89 -36.14 -37.26
N LEU A 57 8.12 -36.21 -36.74
CA LEU A 57 8.40 -36.80 -35.42
C LEU A 57 7.89 -35.90 -34.29
N ALA A 58 7.96 -34.59 -34.49
CA ALA A 58 7.42 -33.61 -33.56
C ALA A 58 5.89 -33.70 -33.45
N LEU A 59 5.18 -33.95 -34.56
CA LEU A 59 3.72 -34.14 -34.56
C LEU A 59 3.30 -35.45 -33.86
N LEU A 60 4.04 -36.53 -34.03
CA LEU A 60 3.80 -37.79 -33.31
C LEU A 60 4.02 -37.64 -31.79
N LEU A 61 5.05 -36.89 -31.38
CA LEU A 61 5.30 -36.60 -29.96
C LEU A 61 4.25 -35.66 -29.36
N LEU A 62 3.77 -34.68 -30.14
CA LEU A 62 2.65 -33.82 -29.75
C LEU A 62 1.33 -34.60 -29.61
N GLY A 63 1.10 -35.61 -30.44
CA GLY A 63 -0.05 -36.52 -30.33
C GLY A 63 -0.01 -37.46 -29.12
N MET A 64 1.18 -37.76 -28.59
CA MET A 64 1.37 -38.62 -27.41
C MET A 64 1.25 -37.85 -26.08
N LEU A 65 1.42 -36.52 -26.08
CA LEU A 65 1.35 -35.68 -24.88
C LEU A 65 0.00 -35.76 -24.13
N PRO A 66 -1.17 -35.76 -24.80
CA PRO A 66 -2.45 -35.97 -24.12
C PRO A 66 -2.55 -37.36 -23.49
N ILE A 67 -1.99 -38.40 -24.13
CA ILE A 67 -1.97 -39.77 -23.62
C ILE A 67 -1.08 -39.83 -22.38
N CYS A 68 0.12 -39.24 -22.40
CA CYS A 68 0.99 -39.15 -21.23
C CYS A 68 0.39 -38.31 -20.10
N GLY A 69 -0.32 -37.23 -20.43
CA GLY A 69 -1.04 -36.40 -19.45
C GLY A 69 -2.20 -37.16 -18.80
N PHE A 70 -2.96 -37.93 -19.59
CA PHE A 70 -4.03 -38.77 -19.10
C PHE A 70 -3.51 -39.96 -18.29
N LEU A 71 -2.42 -40.60 -18.71
CA LEU A 71 -1.74 -41.63 -17.93
C LEU A 71 -1.20 -41.06 -16.62
N GLY A 72 -0.64 -39.86 -16.64
CA GLY A 72 -0.15 -39.18 -15.43
C GLY A 72 -1.27 -38.86 -14.45
N LEU A 73 -2.43 -38.43 -14.94
CA LEU A 73 -3.63 -38.21 -14.13
C LEU A 73 -4.25 -39.52 -13.64
N ALA A 74 -4.25 -40.59 -14.45
CA ALA A 74 -4.72 -41.91 -14.06
C ALA A 74 -3.79 -42.56 -13.01
N VAL A 75 -2.48 -42.41 -13.15
CA VAL A 75 -1.48 -42.83 -12.14
C VAL A 75 -1.62 -42.00 -10.87
N ALA A 76 -1.83 -40.69 -10.96
CA ALA A 76 -2.09 -39.85 -9.79
C ALA A 76 -3.41 -40.23 -9.09
N ALA A 77 -4.45 -40.59 -9.85
CA ALA A 77 -5.72 -41.07 -9.32
C ALA A 77 -5.59 -42.46 -8.67
N CYS A 78 -4.85 -43.39 -9.29
CA CYS A 78 -4.61 -44.73 -8.74
C CYS A 78 -3.62 -44.76 -7.57
N ALA A 79 -2.64 -43.84 -7.53
CA ALA A 79 -1.71 -43.69 -6.41
C ALA A 79 -2.41 -43.29 -5.10
N THR A 80 -3.64 -42.77 -5.16
CA THR A 80 -4.45 -42.49 -3.96
C THR A 80 -5.09 -43.74 -3.34
N ARG A 81 -4.95 -44.93 -3.95
CA ARG A 81 -5.50 -46.20 -3.44
C ARG A 81 -4.60 -47.38 -3.81
N VAL A 82 -3.57 -47.68 -3.02
CA VAL A 82 -2.69 -48.83 -3.32
C VAL A 82 -2.58 -49.80 -2.13
N ASP A 83 -3.11 -51.00 -2.39
CA ASP A 83 -2.91 -52.27 -1.68
C ASP A 83 -1.63 -52.96 -2.22
N PRO A 84 -0.81 -53.60 -1.37
CA PRO A 84 0.47 -54.22 -1.73
C PRO A 84 0.46 -55.27 -2.86
N GLU A 85 -0.66 -55.92 -3.21
CA GLU A 85 -0.67 -56.82 -4.37
C GLU A 85 -0.56 -56.09 -5.72
N ASN A 86 -1.07 -54.87 -5.81
CA ASN A 86 -1.01 -54.07 -7.03
C ASN A 86 0.40 -53.52 -7.31
N GLU A 87 1.24 -53.37 -6.28
CA GLU A 87 2.63 -52.92 -6.42
C GLU A 87 3.48 -53.90 -7.25
N ARG A 88 3.21 -55.21 -7.13
CA ARG A 88 3.86 -56.24 -7.95
C ARG A 88 3.38 -56.23 -9.40
N ALA A 89 2.10 -55.92 -9.64
CA ALA A 89 1.55 -55.77 -10.97
C ALA A 89 2.15 -54.53 -11.69
N TYR A 90 2.30 -53.41 -10.98
CA TYR A 90 2.94 -52.20 -11.51
C TYR A 90 4.44 -52.37 -11.76
N ALA A 91 5.16 -53.07 -10.87
CA ALA A 91 6.57 -53.40 -11.09
C ALA A 91 6.77 -54.30 -12.32
N LYS A 92 5.83 -55.23 -12.57
CA LYS A 92 5.83 -56.08 -13.76
C LYS A 92 5.53 -55.28 -15.03
N ALA A 93 4.50 -54.44 -15.01
CA ALA A 93 4.15 -53.58 -16.15
C ALA A 93 5.24 -52.54 -16.50
N GLY A 94 5.90 -51.95 -15.50
CA GLY A 94 7.03 -51.04 -15.70
C GLY A 94 8.25 -51.74 -16.30
N LYS A 95 8.49 -53.00 -15.91
CA LYS A 95 9.56 -53.83 -16.48
C LYS A 95 9.26 -54.20 -17.95
N GLU A 96 8.04 -54.61 -18.24
CA GLU A 96 7.61 -54.95 -19.62
C GLU A 96 7.60 -53.71 -20.53
N THR A 97 7.25 -52.52 -20.00
CA THR A 97 7.32 -51.25 -20.75
C THR A 97 8.76 -50.82 -21.04
N ALA A 98 9.68 -51.03 -20.10
CA ALA A 98 11.10 -50.76 -20.31
C ALA A 98 11.74 -51.75 -21.32
N GLU A 99 11.31 -53.01 -21.29
CA GLU A 99 11.69 -54.03 -22.28
C GLU A 99 11.11 -53.71 -23.66
N ALA A 100 9.86 -53.23 -23.75
CA ALA A 100 9.26 -52.74 -24.99
C ALA A 100 9.98 -51.51 -25.55
N ALA A 101 10.36 -50.54 -24.71
CA ALA A 101 11.15 -49.38 -25.12
C ALA A 101 12.56 -49.78 -25.63
N THR A 102 13.11 -50.86 -25.09
CA THR A 102 14.38 -51.44 -25.53
C THR A 102 14.21 -52.23 -26.83
N ALA A 103 13.12 -52.99 -26.97
CA ALA A 103 12.75 -53.70 -28.19
C ALA A 103 12.48 -52.71 -29.34
N ILE A 104 11.84 -51.56 -29.10
CA ILE A 104 11.64 -50.49 -30.09
C ILE A 104 13.00 -49.91 -30.56
N ARG A 105 13.98 -49.78 -29.66
CA ARG A 105 15.36 -49.41 -30.03
C ARG A 105 16.04 -50.49 -30.88
N THR A 106 15.75 -51.77 -30.64
CA THR A 106 16.28 -52.90 -31.41
C THR A 106 15.56 -53.10 -32.75
N VAL A 107 14.26 -52.83 -32.84
CA VAL A 107 13.48 -52.84 -34.09
C VAL A 107 13.95 -51.73 -35.04
N ARG A 108 14.38 -50.57 -34.51
CA ARG A 108 15.09 -49.54 -35.28
C ARG A 108 16.44 -50.02 -35.84
N ALA A 109 17.04 -51.06 -35.26
CA ALA A 109 18.32 -51.60 -35.71
C ALA A 109 18.18 -52.74 -36.75
N LEU A 110 17.04 -53.45 -36.84
CA LEU A 110 16.92 -54.64 -37.70
C LEU A 110 15.59 -54.84 -38.47
N GLY A 111 14.62 -53.92 -38.42
CA GLY A 111 13.53 -53.85 -39.41
C GLY A 111 12.62 -55.08 -39.54
N ALA A 112 12.00 -55.54 -38.45
CA ALA A 112 10.95 -56.56 -38.49
C ALA A 112 9.66 -56.02 -37.85
N GLU A 113 8.68 -55.64 -38.67
CA GLU A 113 7.46 -54.93 -38.28
C GLU A 113 6.30 -55.84 -37.82
N GLU A 114 6.33 -57.15 -38.09
CA GLU A 114 5.17 -58.03 -37.80
C GLU A 114 4.97 -58.33 -36.31
N HIS A 115 6.03 -58.39 -35.50
CA HIS A 115 5.90 -58.74 -34.07
C HIS A 115 5.30 -57.61 -33.21
N THR A 116 5.39 -56.35 -33.67
CA THR A 116 4.81 -55.20 -32.95
C THR A 116 3.29 -55.13 -33.10
N MET A 117 2.73 -55.70 -34.18
CA MET A 117 1.29 -55.69 -34.44
C MET A 117 0.53 -56.73 -33.59
N GLU A 118 1.16 -57.84 -33.20
CA GLU A 118 0.55 -58.84 -32.30
C GLU A 118 0.37 -58.27 -30.88
N ILE A 119 1.36 -57.55 -30.36
CA ILE A 119 1.32 -56.94 -29.01
C ILE A 119 0.26 -55.82 -28.91
N LEU A 120 0.01 -55.13 -30.02
CA LEU A 120 -0.99 -54.05 -30.11
C LEU A 120 -2.42 -54.61 -30.12
N ASN A 121 -2.63 -55.78 -30.71
CA ASN A 121 -3.93 -56.45 -30.69
C ASN A 121 -4.27 -57.03 -29.31
N GLU A 122 -3.30 -57.61 -28.59
CA GLU A 122 -3.52 -58.07 -27.21
C GLU A 122 -3.86 -56.91 -26.23
N SER A 123 -3.35 -55.71 -26.52
CA SER A 123 -3.62 -54.51 -25.71
C SER A 123 -5.04 -53.93 -25.93
N LEU A 124 -5.67 -54.22 -27.08
CA LEU A 124 -7.03 -53.76 -27.40
C LEU A 124 -8.12 -54.62 -26.72
N ASP A 125 -7.85 -55.90 -26.45
CA ASP A 125 -8.76 -56.77 -25.70
C ASP A 125 -8.88 -56.37 -24.22
N VAL A 126 -7.81 -55.79 -23.65
CA VAL A 126 -7.82 -55.23 -22.28
C VAL A 126 -8.71 -53.98 -22.20
N LEU A 127 -8.75 -53.17 -23.26
CA LEU A 127 -9.60 -51.98 -23.36
C LEU A 127 -11.10 -52.33 -23.44
N ALA A 128 -11.46 -53.46 -24.07
CA ALA A 128 -12.83 -53.97 -24.09
C ALA A 128 -13.31 -54.38 -22.68
N MET A 129 -12.41 -54.93 -21.85
CA MET A 129 -12.72 -55.31 -20.46
C MET A 129 -12.91 -54.08 -19.54
N MET A 130 -12.20 -52.98 -19.80
CA MET A 130 -12.34 -51.73 -19.04
C MET A 130 -13.65 -50.98 -19.34
N ASN A 131 -14.22 -51.15 -20.53
CA ASN A 131 -15.49 -50.51 -20.91
C ASN A 131 -16.69 -51.12 -20.15
N ALA A 132 -16.64 -52.43 -19.86
CA ALA A 132 -17.66 -53.12 -19.05
C ALA A 132 -17.66 -52.66 -17.56
N LEU A 133 -16.52 -52.18 -17.04
CA LEU A 133 -16.41 -51.63 -15.69
C LEU A 133 -16.94 -50.18 -15.60
N ALA A 134 -16.92 -49.44 -16.71
CA ALA A 134 -17.44 -48.07 -16.77
C ALA A 134 -18.98 -48.02 -16.75
N GLU A 135 -19.67 -49.01 -17.34
CA GLU A 135 -21.14 -49.12 -17.28
C GLU A 135 -21.65 -49.40 -15.86
N GLY A 136 -20.88 -50.08 -15.03
CA GLY A 136 -21.18 -50.28 -13.60
C GLY A 136 -21.16 -48.98 -12.78
N ALA A 137 -20.36 -47.99 -13.18
CA ALA A 137 -20.23 -46.71 -12.48
C ALA A 137 -21.36 -45.72 -12.80
N GLN A 138 -21.95 -45.78 -14.00
CA GLN A 138 -23.11 -44.93 -14.35
C GLN A 138 -24.37 -45.29 -13.55
N ASN A 139 -24.56 -46.56 -13.19
CA ASN A 139 -25.68 -46.99 -12.36
C ASN A 139 -25.57 -46.50 -10.90
N ALA A 140 -24.36 -46.20 -10.40
CA ALA A 140 -24.15 -45.63 -9.08
C ALA A 140 -24.48 -44.12 -8.99
N ALA A 141 -24.38 -43.39 -10.11
CA ALA A 141 -24.66 -41.95 -10.16
C ALA A 141 -26.16 -41.61 -10.09
N GLN A 142 -27.06 -42.52 -10.51
CA GLN A 142 -28.51 -42.32 -10.39
C GLN A 142 -29.05 -42.50 -8.95
N ALA A 143 -28.30 -43.17 -8.07
CA ALA A 143 -28.69 -43.38 -6.67
C ALA A 143 -28.46 -42.17 -5.74
N GLN A 144 -27.85 -41.08 -6.24
CA GLN A 144 -27.44 -39.92 -5.44
C GLN A 144 -28.41 -38.73 -5.50
N SER A 145 -29.62 -38.92 -6.06
CA SER A 145 -30.65 -37.86 -6.21
C SER A 145 -31.71 -37.82 -5.10
N GLN A 146 -31.55 -38.59 -4.02
CA GLN A 146 -32.48 -38.57 -2.88
C GLN A 146 -31.72 -38.38 -1.57
N HIS A 147 -31.60 -37.15 -1.06
CA HIS A 147 -31.51 -36.85 0.38
C HIS A 147 -31.78 -35.36 0.68
N PRO A 148 -32.23 -35.04 1.91
CA PRO A 148 -33.27 -34.05 2.20
C PRO A 148 -32.72 -32.68 2.61
N GLU A 149 -33.64 -31.71 2.67
CA GLU A 149 -33.50 -30.32 3.11
C GLU A 149 -32.23 -30.00 3.94
N ARG A 150 -31.32 -29.23 3.34
CA ARG A 150 -30.15 -28.67 4.04
C ARG A 150 -30.62 -27.68 5.12
N ARG A 151 -30.63 -28.13 6.37
CA ARG A 151 -30.63 -27.24 7.54
C ARG A 151 -29.32 -26.46 7.59
N MET A 152 -29.43 -25.16 7.88
CA MET A 152 -28.30 -24.24 8.05
C MET A 152 -27.26 -24.81 9.02
N SER A 153 -26.03 -24.90 8.54
CA SER A 153 -24.86 -25.33 9.30
C SER A 153 -24.40 -24.24 10.26
N THR A 154 -24.17 -24.56 11.53
CA THR A 154 -23.47 -23.69 12.49
C THR A 154 -22.01 -23.47 12.08
N TRP A 155 -21.36 -22.38 12.53
CA TRP A 155 -19.97 -22.01 12.17
C TRP A 155 -18.95 -23.15 12.30
N GLY A 156 -19.09 -24.01 13.32
CA GLY A 156 -18.23 -25.19 13.51
C GLY A 156 -18.31 -26.23 12.38
N LYS A 157 -19.30 -26.15 11.49
CA LYS A 157 -19.41 -26.95 10.26
C LYS A 157 -19.00 -26.19 8.99
N LEU A 158 -18.99 -24.85 9.01
CA LEU A 158 -18.61 -24.00 7.87
C LEU A 158 -17.10 -23.76 7.79
N SER A 159 -16.43 -23.67 8.95
CA SER A 159 -14.98 -23.60 9.08
C SER A 159 -14.51 -24.72 10.00
N SER A 160 -14.41 -25.93 9.46
CA SER A 160 -13.72 -27.03 10.11
C SER A 160 -12.56 -27.49 9.22
N THR A 161 -11.40 -27.75 9.82
CA THR A 161 -10.31 -28.46 9.16
C THR A 161 -10.61 -29.95 9.02
N ALA A 162 -11.76 -30.42 9.51
CA ALA A 162 -12.17 -31.83 9.40
C ALA A 162 -12.31 -32.29 7.93
N GLY A 163 -12.68 -31.37 7.02
CA GLY A 163 -12.62 -31.64 5.57
C GLY A 163 -11.20 -31.80 5.02
N ALA A 164 -10.18 -31.37 5.76
CA ALA A 164 -8.76 -31.54 5.46
C ALA A 164 -8.13 -32.76 6.16
N ASP A 165 -8.89 -33.54 6.94
CA ASP A 165 -8.39 -34.74 7.65
C ASP A 165 -7.85 -35.81 6.70
N GLY A 166 -8.30 -35.81 5.43
CA GLY A 166 -7.77 -36.67 4.35
C GLY A 166 -6.57 -36.08 3.57
N HIS A 167 -6.11 -34.87 3.92
CA HIS A 167 -5.04 -34.14 3.24
C HIS A 167 -3.86 -33.91 4.21
N PRO A 168 -3.05 -34.96 4.49
CA PRO A 168 -2.03 -34.94 5.55
C PRO A 168 -0.97 -33.83 5.36
N TRP A 169 -0.70 -33.41 4.12
CA TRP A 169 0.23 -32.32 3.81
C TRP A 169 -0.29 -30.92 4.19
N VAL A 170 -1.60 -30.75 4.29
CA VAL A 170 -2.24 -29.50 4.73
C VAL A 170 -2.16 -29.42 6.25
N ASN A 171 -2.54 -30.49 6.96
CA ASN A 171 -2.58 -30.48 8.43
C ASN A 171 -1.19 -30.58 9.11
N ALA A 172 -0.19 -31.20 8.48
CA ALA A 172 1.15 -31.35 9.05
C ALA A 172 1.91 -30.02 9.27
N ARG A 173 1.49 -28.91 8.64
CA ARG A 173 2.06 -27.57 8.86
C ARG A 173 1.25 -26.69 9.83
N TYR A 174 0.01 -27.05 10.14
CA TYR A 174 -0.88 -26.23 10.98
C TYR A 174 -0.90 -26.66 12.46
N LEU A 175 -0.46 -27.88 12.76
CA LEU A 175 -0.45 -28.42 14.11
C LEU A 175 0.96 -28.35 14.71
N GLY A 176 1.50 -27.14 14.86
CA GLY A 176 2.57 -26.95 15.83
C GLY A 176 2.01 -27.18 17.24
N GLU A 177 2.77 -27.84 18.12
CA GLU A 177 2.35 -28.21 19.50
C GLU A 177 1.90 -27.02 20.38
N ASN A 178 1.98 -25.78 19.90
CA ASN A 178 1.63 -24.54 20.60
C ASN A 178 0.64 -23.64 19.84
N TYR A 179 -0.15 -24.16 18.88
CA TYR A 179 -1.17 -23.35 18.22
C TYR A 179 -2.52 -23.51 18.92
N ASP A 180 -2.83 -22.63 19.87
CA ASP A 180 -4.19 -22.46 20.36
C ASP A 180 -5.06 -22.04 19.16
N GLN A 181 -5.89 -22.94 18.66
CA GLN A 181 -6.88 -22.59 17.64
C GLN A 181 -7.72 -21.43 18.21
N LEU A 182 -7.75 -20.30 17.50
CA LEU A 182 -8.67 -19.22 17.84
C LEU A 182 -10.08 -19.84 17.93
N PRO A 183 -10.75 -19.75 19.09
CA PRO A 183 -12.03 -20.41 19.27
C PRO A 183 -12.99 -19.87 18.22
N MET A 184 -13.66 -20.78 17.51
CA MET A 184 -14.76 -20.38 16.65
C MET A 184 -15.79 -19.62 17.50
N PRO A 185 -16.35 -18.51 17.00
CA PRO A 185 -17.37 -17.78 17.74
C PRO A 185 -18.52 -18.72 18.10
N SER A 186 -19.01 -18.61 19.34
CA SER A 186 -20.08 -19.46 19.87
C SER A 186 -21.44 -19.15 19.24
N GLU A 187 -21.59 -17.98 18.63
CA GLU A 187 -22.84 -17.47 18.05
C GLU A 187 -22.63 -17.02 16.60
N ASP A 188 -23.63 -17.30 15.76
CA ASP A 188 -23.69 -16.80 14.38
C ASP A 188 -24.46 -15.48 14.37
N ASN A 189 -23.75 -14.38 14.16
CA ASN A 189 -24.35 -13.05 14.00
C ASN A 189 -24.83 -12.79 12.56
N GLY A 190 -24.54 -13.69 11.61
CA GLY A 190 -24.98 -13.60 10.23
C GLY A 190 -26.39 -14.16 10.05
N THR A 191 -27.38 -13.30 9.84
CA THR A 191 -28.76 -13.73 9.55
C THR A 191 -28.95 -14.21 8.11
N GLY A 192 -27.95 -14.03 7.24
CA GLY A 192 -28.02 -14.32 5.80
C GLY A 192 -29.02 -13.44 5.02
N LYS A 193 -29.72 -12.54 5.70
CA LYS A 193 -30.72 -11.62 5.14
C LYS A 193 -30.57 -10.25 5.81
N PRO A 194 -30.38 -9.16 5.05
CA PRO A 194 -30.34 -7.83 5.64
C PRO A 194 -31.70 -7.49 6.26
N SER A 195 -31.68 -6.64 7.29
CA SER A 195 -32.90 -6.06 7.85
C SER A 195 -33.66 -5.26 6.78
N GLU A 196 -34.99 -5.21 6.87
CA GLU A 196 -35.84 -4.33 6.05
C GLU A 196 -35.45 -2.86 6.16
N ALA A 197 -34.73 -2.48 7.22
CA ALA A 197 -34.17 -1.15 7.40
C ALA A 197 -33.34 -0.66 6.20
N HIS A 198 -32.63 -1.56 5.50
CA HIS A 198 -31.78 -1.22 4.35
C HIS A 198 -32.55 -0.82 3.08
N TRP A 199 -33.85 -1.11 3.02
CA TRP A 199 -34.69 -0.83 1.85
C TRP A 199 -35.50 0.46 1.97
N ARG A 200 -35.42 1.13 3.13
CA ARG A 200 -35.96 2.48 3.33
C ARG A 200 -34.97 3.50 2.79
N SER A 201 -35.48 4.66 2.38
CA SER A 201 -34.65 5.77 1.88
C SER A 201 -33.83 6.45 2.97
N GLU A 202 -34.25 6.36 4.23
CA GLU A 202 -33.66 7.11 5.35
C GLU A 202 -33.57 6.25 6.62
N TRP A 203 -32.51 6.48 7.38
CA TRP A 203 -32.28 5.92 8.71
C TRP A 203 -32.34 7.07 9.73
N SER A 204 -32.96 6.83 10.88
CA SER A 204 -32.96 7.81 11.97
C SER A 204 -31.58 7.97 12.59
N ALA A 205 -31.35 9.11 13.25
CA ALA A 205 -30.10 9.37 13.98
C ALA A 205 -29.77 8.28 15.02
N ALA A 206 -30.79 7.68 15.64
CA ALA A 206 -30.63 6.58 16.59
C ALA A 206 -30.18 5.29 15.91
N GLU A 207 -30.80 4.91 14.78
CA GLU A 207 -30.39 3.73 14.01
C GLU A 207 -28.95 3.85 13.48
N LEU A 208 -28.57 5.04 13.00
CA LEU A 208 -27.19 5.32 12.59
C LEU A 208 -26.21 5.22 13.76
N ARG A 209 -26.62 5.66 14.95
CA ARG A 209 -25.81 5.58 16.17
C ARG A 209 -25.60 4.13 16.61
N ASP A 210 -26.66 3.34 16.66
CA ASP A 210 -26.58 1.93 17.07
C ASP A 210 -25.68 1.15 16.09
N ALA A 211 -25.87 1.35 14.78
CA ALA A 211 -25.03 0.71 13.77
C ALA A 211 -23.55 1.12 13.86
N ALA A 212 -23.26 2.39 14.17
CA ALA A 212 -21.89 2.86 14.37
C ALA A 212 -21.25 2.20 15.59
N ASP A 213 -22.00 2.11 16.70
CA ASP A 213 -21.51 1.56 17.96
C ASP A 213 -21.24 0.04 17.88
N GLU A 214 -22.01 -0.68 17.07
CA GLU A 214 -21.89 -2.13 16.90
C GLU A 214 -20.92 -2.56 15.80
N HIS A 215 -20.78 -1.78 14.73
CA HIS A 215 -20.15 -2.27 13.49
C HIS A 215 -18.97 -1.43 12.98
N VAL A 216 -18.70 -0.25 13.57
CA VAL A 216 -17.64 0.64 13.08
C VAL A 216 -16.38 0.54 13.96
N MET A 217 -15.24 0.27 13.30
CA MET A 217 -13.92 0.34 13.93
C MET A 217 -13.20 1.63 13.54
N LEU A 218 -12.48 2.22 14.50
CA LEU A 218 -11.66 3.41 14.27
C LEU A 218 -10.21 3.03 13.95
N SER A 219 -9.52 3.91 13.22
CA SER A 219 -8.07 3.82 13.01
C SER A 219 -7.33 4.76 13.96
N TRP A 220 -6.08 4.42 14.29
CA TRP A 220 -5.17 5.19 15.17
C TRP A 220 -5.61 5.41 16.62
N THR A 221 -6.73 4.84 17.03
CA THR A 221 -7.24 4.86 18.40
C THR A 221 -8.00 3.56 18.65
N ALA A 222 -8.25 3.24 19.93
CA ALA A 222 -9.21 2.20 20.26
C ALA A 222 -10.60 2.57 19.71
N SER A 223 -11.44 1.58 19.38
CA SER A 223 -12.77 1.85 18.79
C SER A 223 -13.83 2.31 19.80
N ASN A 224 -13.66 2.07 21.11
CA ASN A 224 -14.63 2.49 22.15
C ASN A 224 -15.06 3.97 22.07
N PRO A 225 -14.17 4.93 21.78
CA PRO A 225 -14.51 6.32 21.49
C PRO A 225 -15.54 6.57 20.38
N VAL A 226 -15.83 5.63 19.47
CA VAL A 226 -16.81 5.83 18.37
C VAL A 226 -18.18 6.27 18.90
N LYS A 227 -18.54 5.81 20.10
CA LYS A 227 -19.79 6.11 20.82
C LYS A 227 -19.98 7.59 21.18
N ALA A 228 -18.87 8.33 21.27
CA ALA A 228 -18.87 9.74 21.65
C ALA A 228 -18.65 10.68 20.45
N LEU A 229 -18.39 10.14 19.26
CA LEU A 229 -18.20 10.95 18.05
C LEU A 229 -19.54 11.38 17.46
N PRO A 230 -19.71 12.63 17.01
CA PRO A 230 -20.91 13.03 16.28
C PRO A 230 -21.01 12.26 14.95
N VAL A 231 -22.24 11.87 14.55
CA VAL A 231 -22.48 11.34 13.20
C VAL A 231 -22.61 12.53 12.26
N ILE A 232 -21.68 12.68 11.33
CA ILE A 232 -21.71 13.77 10.34
C ILE A 232 -22.52 13.32 9.13
N GLU A 233 -23.55 14.09 8.77
CA GLU A 233 -24.46 13.76 7.66
C GLU A 233 -24.31 14.69 6.45
N ARG A 234 -23.86 15.92 6.68
CA ARG A 234 -23.82 16.95 5.63
C ARG A 234 -22.63 17.88 5.82
N GLY A 235 -22.08 18.35 4.70
CA GLY A 235 -21.10 19.42 4.69
C GLY A 235 -21.46 20.47 3.64
N GLU A 236 -21.07 21.72 3.89
CA GLU A 236 -21.32 22.85 3.00
C GLU A 236 -20.27 23.94 3.22
N GLY A 237 -19.56 24.33 2.15
CA GLY A 237 -18.47 25.29 2.24
C GLY A 237 -17.43 24.86 3.26
N VAL A 238 -17.21 25.66 4.29
CA VAL A 238 -16.26 25.35 5.39
C VAL A 238 -16.91 24.66 6.59
N TYR A 239 -18.19 24.27 6.50
CA TYR A 239 -18.96 23.75 7.63
C TYR A 239 -19.36 22.28 7.47
N LEU A 240 -19.52 21.61 8.61
CA LEU A 240 -20.11 20.29 8.78
C LEU A 240 -21.37 20.37 9.65
N TYR A 241 -22.28 19.41 9.45
CA TYR A 241 -23.51 19.27 10.20
C TYR A 241 -23.68 17.83 10.65
N ASP A 242 -23.98 17.64 11.93
CA ASP A 242 -24.33 16.33 12.48
C ASP A 242 -25.81 16.00 12.29
N THR A 243 -26.18 14.75 12.58
CA THR A 243 -27.57 14.26 12.51
C THR A 243 -28.53 14.92 13.51
N HIS A 244 -28.04 15.80 14.39
CA HIS A 244 -28.84 16.62 15.29
C HIS A 244 -28.94 18.08 14.81
N GLY A 245 -28.41 18.39 13.63
CA GLY A 245 -28.41 19.72 13.02
C GLY A 245 -27.36 20.68 13.59
N LYS A 246 -26.45 20.21 14.46
CA LYS A 246 -25.39 21.06 15.00
C LYS A 246 -24.38 21.38 13.91
N LYS A 247 -24.14 22.68 13.70
CA LYS A 247 -23.17 23.21 12.75
C LYS A 247 -21.78 23.33 13.38
N TYR A 248 -20.77 22.85 12.66
CA TYR A 248 -19.36 22.96 13.03
C TYR A 248 -18.56 23.63 11.92
N LEU A 249 -17.65 24.53 12.26
CA LEU A 249 -16.60 24.98 11.36
C LEU A 249 -15.54 23.89 11.26
N ASP A 250 -15.25 23.42 10.05
CA ASP A 250 -14.13 22.52 9.79
C ASP A 250 -12.81 23.30 9.92
N TRP A 251 -12.18 23.13 11.08
CA TRP A 251 -11.01 23.92 11.46
C TRP A 251 -9.71 23.40 10.87
N THR A 252 -9.66 22.13 10.49
CA THR A 252 -8.42 21.48 10.04
C THR A 252 -8.52 20.88 8.66
N SER A 253 -9.58 21.19 7.89
CA SER A 253 -9.89 20.52 6.63
C SER A 253 -9.89 18.99 6.82
N GLN A 254 -10.48 18.53 7.93
CA GLN A 254 -10.36 17.17 8.44
C GLN A 254 -8.89 16.77 8.71
N ALA A 255 -8.35 15.79 7.99
CA ALA A 255 -6.95 15.39 8.07
C ALA A 255 -6.02 16.25 7.20
N VAL A 256 -6.29 17.56 7.13
CA VAL A 256 -5.64 18.55 6.26
C VAL A 256 -5.75 18.14 4.79
N CYS A 257 -6.97 17.85 4.35
CA CYS A 257 -7.22 17.25 3.03
C CYS A 257 -8.40 17.83 2.25
N VAL A 258 -9.39 18.40 2.92
CA VAL A 258 -10.56 19.02 2.30
C VAL A 258 -10.24 20.46 1.88
N ASN A 259 -9.30 20.63 0.95
CA ASN A 259 -8.78 21.96 0.57
C ASN A 259 -9.86 22.90 -0.01
N LEU A 260 -10.86 22.38 -0.72
CA LEU A 260 -11.93 23.18 -1.33
C LEU A 260 -13.23 23.21 -0.50
N GLY A 261 -13.18 22.75 0.75
CA GLY A 261 -14.36 22.63 1.58
C GLY A 261 -15.26 21.48 1.15
N HIS A 262 -16.47 21.44 1.71
CA HIS A 262 -17.41 20.32 1.60
C HIS A 262 -18.42 20.48 0.46
N THR A 263 -18.41 21.61 -0.24
CA THR A 263 -19.20 21.80 -1.46
C THR A 263 -18.34 21.47 -2.67
N VAL A 264 -18.63 20.35 -3.33
CA VAL A 264 -17.96 19.98 -4.58
C VAL A 264 -18.31 21.05 -5.66
N PRO A 265 -17.34 21.64 -6.36
CA PRO A 265 -17.64 22.55 -7.47
C PRO A 265 -18.39 21.83 -8.60
N ASP A 266 -19.31 22.53 -9.28
CA ASP A 266 -20.14 21.92 -10.33
C ASP A 266 -19.31 21.35 -11.50
N ALA A 267 -18.23 22.03 -11.89
CA ALA A 267 -17.31 21.53 -12.92
C ALA A 267 -16.64 20.19 -12.51
N VAL A 268 -16.32 20.03 -11.21
CA VAL A 268 -15.74 18.79 -10.69
C VAL A 268 -16.79 17.67 -10.64
N LYS A 269 -18.02 17.96 -10.18
CA LYS A 269 -19.13 17.01 -10.22
C LYS A 269 -19.40 16.53 -11.64
N GLN A 270 -19.46 17.46 -12.59
CA GLN A 270 -19.70 17.14 -14.00
C GLN A 270 -18.59 16.25 -14.56
N GLY A 271 -17.32 16.59 -14.32
CA GLY A 271 -16.20 15.77 -14.79
C GLY A 271 -16.18 14.36 -14.20
N ILE A 272 -16.60 14.20 -12.93
CA ILE A 272 -16.78 12.89 -12.28
C ILE A 272 -17.91 12.11 -12.97
N ASN A 273 -19.08 12.72 -13.16
CA ASN A 273 -20.25 12.09 -13.78
C ASN A 273 -19.98 11.70 -15.23
N ASP A 274 -19.40 12.59 -16.04
CA ASP A 274 -19.01 12.32 -17.42
C ASP A 274 -18.05 11.12 -17.52
N GLN A 275 -17.13 11.00 -16.56
CA GLN A 275 -16.21 9.88 -16.50
C GLN A 275 -16.89 8.59 -16.06
N LEU A 276 -17.86 8.64 -15.14
CA LEU A 276 -18.68 7.48 -14.74
C LEU A 276 -19.55 6.97 -15.90
N ASP A 277 -20.19 7.88 -16.64
CA ASP A 277 -21.06 7.56 -17.77
C ASP A 277 -20.27 6.94 -18.93
N SER A 278 -19.04 7.38 -19.14
CA SER A 278 -18.21 6.92 -20.27
C SER A 278 -17.32 5.71 -19.94
N LEU A 279 -16.60 5.74 -18.81
CA LEU A 279 -15.68 4.68 -18.41
C LEU A 279 -15.43 4.74 -16.89
N PRO A 280 -16.17 3.98 -16.08
CA PRO A 280 -16.01 4.01 -14.62
C PRO A 280 -14.64 3.44 -14.21
N TYR A 281 -14.16 2.41 -14.89
CA TYR A 281 -12.90 1.76 -14.55
C TYR A 281 -12.22 1.10 -15.76
N VAL A 282 -10.90 1.25 -15.81
CA VAL A 282 -10.00 0.40 -16.58
C VAL A 282 -8.73 0.22 -15.76
N TYR A 283 -8.20 -1.00 -15.69
CA TYR A 283 -6.97 -1.23 -14.94
C TYR A 283 -5.80 -0.49 -15.59
N GLY A 284 -5.11 0.35 -14.82
CA GLY A 284 -4.12 1.30 -15.34
C GLY A 284 -2.87 0.66 -15.98
N GLY A 285 -2.65 -0.64 -15.78
CA GLY A 285 -1.61 -1.42 -16.44
C GLY A 285 -2.04 -2.05 -17.77
N LEU A 286 -3.34 -2.13 -18.06
CA LEU A 286 -3.90 -2.72 -19.29
C LEU A 286 -4.50 -1.69 -20.24
N GLY A 287 -4.98 -0.56 -19.74
CA GLY A 287 -5.60 0.48 -20.56
C GLY A 287 -5.31 1.90 -20.08
N LEU A 288 -5.32 2.84 -21.02
CA LEU A 288 -5.08 4.26 -20.78
C LEU A 288 -6.37 5.05 -20.97
N ALA A 289 -7.01 5.49 -19.87
CA ALA A 289 -8.11 6.43 -19.95
C ALA A 289 -7.61 7.81 -20.44
N PRO A 290 -8.32 8.52 -21.35
CA PRO A 290 -7.87 9.81 -21.88
C PRO A 290 -7.57 10.85 -20.79
N VAL A 291 -8.35 10.85 -19.70
CA VAL A 291 -8.16 11.77 -18.58
C VAL A 291 -6.82 11.60 -17.87
N ARG A 292 -6.23 10.40 -17.89
CA ARG A 292 -4.89 10.17 -17.35
C ARG A 292 -3.83 10.97 -18.10
N ALA A 293 -3.91 10.98 -19.43
CA ALA A 293 -3.00 11.75 -20.27
C ALA A 293 -3.21 13.27 -20.09
N LYS A 294 -4.47 13.71 -20.01
CA LYS A 294 -4.82 15.12 -19.75
C LYS A 294 -4.27 15.61 -18.40
N LEU A 295 -4.48 14.83 -17.34
CA LEU A 295 -3.96 15.16 -16.01
C LEU A 295 -2.43 15.15 -15.99
N ALA A 296 -1.79 14.12 -16.55
CA ALA A 296 -0.32 14.08 -16.63
C ALA A 296 0.26 15.28 -17.40
N LYS A 297 -0.39 15.71 -18.49
CA LYS A 297 0.04 16.90 -19.24
C LYS A 297 -0.13 18.18 -18.43
N LEU A 298 -1.27 18.36 -17.77
CA LEU A 298 -1.52 19.51 -16.90
C LEU A 298 -0.50 19.57 -15.75
N LEU A 299 -0.22 18.42 -15.11
CA LEU A 299 0.77 18.34 -14.04
C LEU A 299 2.18 18.68 -14.53
N ALA A 300 2.57 18.22 -15.73
CA ALA A 300 3.86 18.58 -16.33
C ALA A 300 4.00 20.09 -16.60
N GLU A 301 2.90 20.81 -16.81
CA GLU A 301 2.90 22.25 -17.07
C GLU A 301 2.98 23.10 -15.79
N ILE A 302 2.43 22.60 -14.67
CA ILE A 302 2.41 23.33 -13.39
C ILE A 302 3.56 22.95 -12.45
N CYS A 303 4.09 21.73 -12.57
CA CYS A 303 5.20 21.29 -11.75
C CYS A 303 6.50 22.00 -12.17
N PRO A 304 7.32 22.47 -11.22
CA PRO A 304 8.58 23.15 -11.54
C PRO A 304 9.65 22.18 -12.07
N GLY A 305 10.60 22.71 -12.84
CA GLY A 305 11.73 21.96 -13.36
C GLY A 305 11.33 20.97 -14.47
N ASP A 306 11.87 19.76 -14.40
CA ASP A 306 11.63 18.66 -15.34
C ASP A 306 10.88 17.48 -14.68
N LEU A 307 10.06 17.76 -13.66
CA LEU A 307 9.11 16.80 -13.11
C LEU A 307 8.06 16.43 -14.18
N ASN A 308 8.26 15.30 -14.86
CA ASN A 308 7.55 14.98 -16.10
C ASN A 308 7.09 13.50 -16.22
N GLY A 309 7.28 12.70 -15.17
CA GLY A 309 6.73 11.35 -15.05
C GLY A 309 5.76 11.28 -13.88
N PHE A 310 4.58 10.67 -14.08
CA PHE A 310 3.52 10.65 -13.08
C PHE A 310 2.92 9.26 -12.88
N LEU A 311 2.82 8.85 -11.63
CA LEU A 311 2.06 7.68 -11.17
C LEU A 311 0.95 8.15 -10.22
N PHE A 312 -0.15 7.42 -10.20
CA PHE A 312 -1.34 7.81 -9.45
C PHE A 312 -1.82 6.68 -8.53
N PRO A 313 -1.25 6.50 -7.33
CA PRO A 313 -1.79 5.58 -6.32
C PRO A 313 -3.09 6.13 -5.70
N SER A 314 -3.64 5.43 -4.69
CA SER A 314 -4.93 5.82 -4.09
C SER A 314 -4.77 6.70 -2.83
N GLY A 315 -3.60 6.65 -2.18
CA GLY A 315 -3.34 7.39 -0.95
C GLY A 315 -1.87 7.77 -0.76
N GLY A 316 -1.60 8.68 0.18
CA GLY A 316 -0.25 9.20 0.42
C GLY A 316 0.75 8.14 0.88
N GLY A 317 0.32 7.20 1.72
CA GLY A 317 1.15 6.06 2.12
C GLY A 317 1.56 5.20 0.92
N GLU A 318 0.63 4.92 0.00
CA GLU A 318 0.94 4.18 -1.24
C GLU A 318 1.87 4.97 -2.17
N ALA A 319 1.72 6.30 -2.24
CA ALA A 319 2.63 7.17 -2.98
C ALA A 319 4.05 7.10 -2.42
N ASN A 320 4.20 7.12 -1.09
CA ASN A 320 5.51 6.98 -0.46
C ASN A 320 6.09 5.56 -0.61
N GLU A 321 5.28 4.50 -0.62
CA GLU A 321 5.74 3.15 -0.98
C GLU A 321 6.31 3.12 -2.40
N ALA A 322 5.58 3.68 -3.36
CA ALA A 322 6.02 3.75 -4.75
C ALA A 322 7.30 4.59 -4.89
N ALA A 323 7.38 5.74 -4.23
CA ALA A 323 8.56 6.62 -4.25
C ALA A 323 9.81 5.96 -3.63
N ILE A 324 9.66 5.26 -2.50
CA ILE A 324 10.75 4.50 -1.87
C ILE A 324 11.25 3.39 -2.80
N ARG A 325 10.33 2.65 -3.46
CA ARG A 325 10.69 1.62 -4.44
C ARG A 325 11.36 2.20 -5.67
N LEU A 326 10.81 3.29 -6.24
CA LEU A 326 11.40 4.05 -7.35
C LEU A 326 12.85 4.42 -7.03
N ALA A 327 13.09 5.02 -5.86
CA ALA A 327 14.42 5.48 -5.47
C ALA A 327 15.41 4.31 -5.32
N ARG A 328 15.02 3.24 -4.64
CA ARG A 328 15.86 2.05 -4.46
C ARG A 328 16.20 1.37 -5.78
N LEU A 329 15.23 1.24 -6.68
CA LEU A 329 15.44 0.56 -7.96
C LEU A 329 16.26 1.42 -8.94
N TYR A 330 15.99 2.72 -9.01
CA TYR A 330 16.73 3.65 -9.87
C TYR A 330 18.20 3.75 -9.46
N THR A 331 18.47 3.92 -8.16
CA THR A 331 19.84 4.09 -7.65
C THR A 331 20.56 2.76 -7.42
N ARG A 332 19.82 1.65 -7.28
CA ARG A 332 20.31 0.35 -6.77
C ARG A 332 20.90 0.42 -5.36
N LYS A 333 20.58 1.47 -4.61
CA LYS A 333 20.97 1.68 -3.21
C LYS A 333 19.80 1.29 -2.29
N HIS A 334 20.05 1.02 -1.02
CA HIS A 334 19.04 0.43 -0.13
C HIS A 334 18.49 1.39 0.94
N LYS A 335 19.35 2.23 1.53
CA LYS A 335 18.99 3.04 2.69
C LYS A 335 18.16 4.26 2.30
N ILE A 336 17.14 4.57 3.10
CA ILE A 336 16.32 5.77 2.99
C ILE A 336 16.48 6.57 4.27
N PHE A 337 16.99 7.80 4.14
CA PHE A 337 17.12 8.74 5.25
C PHE A 337 15.80 9.47 5.45
N THR A 338 15.32 9.55 6.68
CA THR A 338 14.06 10.21 7.05
C THR A 338 14.19 10.94 8.37
N GLN A 339 13.39 11.98 8.57
CA GLN A 339 13.50 12.84 9.75
C GLN A 339 12.71 12.30 10.93
N TYR A 340 13.21 12.45 12.16
CA TYR A 340 12.36 12.41 13.35
C TYR A 340 11.28 13.50 13.27
N ARG A 341 10.12 13.26 13.90
CA ARG A 341 8.91 14.13 13.85
C ARG A 341 8.18 14.18 12.49
N SER A 342 8.60 13.41 11.50
CA SER A 342 7.93 13.29 10.19
C SER A 342 6.79 12.26 10.18
N TYR A 343 5.91 12.35 9.19
CA TYR A 343 4.92 11.31 8.87
C TYR A 343 4.78 11.04 7.38
N HIS A 344 4.94 9.78 6.99
CA HIS A 344 4.94 9.38 5.58
C HIS A 344 3.91 8.31 5.23
N GLY A 345 3.11 7.83 6.19
CA GLY A 345 2.04 6.87 5.92
C GLY A 345 1.99 5.72 6.91
N SER A 346 1.13 4.75 6.64
CA SER A 346 0.84 3.62 7.53
C SER A 346 0.91 2.25 6.89
N SER A 347 1.32 2.18 5.62
CA SER A 347 1.73 0.91 5.03
C SER A 347 3.13 0.56 5.50
N ALA A 348 3.59 -0.68 5.26
CA ALA A 348 4.86 -1.19 5.77
C ALA A 348 6.04 -0.21 5.64
N SER A 349 6.52 0.08 4.43
CA SER A 349 7.68 0.95 4.18
C SER A 349 7.41 2.41 4.53
N SER A 350 6.21 2.90 4.29
CA SER A 350 5.85 4.30 4.60
C SER A 350 5.75 4.56 6.11
N LEU A 351 5.37 3.55 6.89
CA LEU A 351 5.41 3.57 8.34
C LEU A 351 6.85 3.39 8.86
N GLY A 352 7.67 2.56 8.20
CA GLY A 352 9.11 2.50 8.43
C GLY A 352 9.82 3.85 8.18
N ALA A 353 9.36 4.61 7.19
CA ALA A 353 9.80 5.97 6.89
C ALA A 353 9.31 7.01 7.92
N THR A 354 8.18 6.80 8.58
CA THR A 354 7.63 7.73 9.59
C THR A 354 8.58 7.92 10.78
N GLY A 355 8.71 9.17 11.25
CA GLY A 355 9.62 9.58 12.32
C GLY A 355 8.95 9.86 13.66
N ASP A 356 7.66 9.61 13.80
CA ASP A 356 6.90 9.81 15.05
C ASP A 356 6.53 8.50 15.77
N PHE A 357 5.72 8.60 16.83
CA PHE A 357 5.35 7.46 17.67
C PHE A 357 4.63 6.33 16.92
N ARG A 358 3.98 6.61 15.79
CA ARG A 358 3.18 5.61 15.06
C ARG A 358 4.03 4.54 14.42
N ARG A 359 5.30 4.84 14.14
CA ARG A 359 6.26 3.88 13.59
C ARG A 359 6.37 2.62 14.50
N LYS A 360 6.19 2.77 15.82
CA LYS A 360 6.24 1.70 16.83
C LYS A 360 5.29 0.53 16.55
N PHE A 361 4.18 0.78 15.83
CA PHE A 361 3.23 -0.26 15.48
C PHE A 361 3.70 -1.21 14.36
N ALA A 362 4.81 -0.89 13.68
CA ALA A 362 5.37 -1.73 12.60
C ALA A 362 6.90 -1.77 12.58
N GLU A 363 7.57 -1.37 13.68
CA GLU A 363 9.04 -1.33 13.77
C GLU A 363 9.69 -2.72 13.64
N SER A 364 8.98 -3.81 13.95
CA SER A 364 9.50 -5.17 13.83
C SER A 364 9.69 -5.57 12.36
N GLY A 365 10.96 -5.63 11.93
CA GLY A 365 11.36 -6.22 10.64
C GLY A 365 11.58 -5.26 9.47
N GLN A 366 11.45 -3.94 9.69
CA GLN A 366 11.72 -2.92 8.68
C GLN A 366 13.22 -2.57 8.65
N ASN A 367 13.93 -2.97 7.59
CA ASN A 367 15.35 -2.62 7.39
C ASN A 367 15.54 -1.50 6.35
N GLY A 368 16.68 -0.82 6.43
CA GLY A 368 17.09 0.18 5.43
C GLY A 368 16.45 1.56 5.60
N PHE A 369 16.01 1.90 6.81
CA PHE A 369 15.59 3.26 7.17
C PHE A 369 16.52 3.84 8.22
N VAL A 370 17.11 5.00 7.92
CA VAL A 370 17.98 5.74 8.84
C VAL A 370 17.25 7.00 9.28
N LYS A 371 17.20 7.25 10.60
CA LYS A 371 16.57 8.43 11.17
C LYS A 371 17.62 9.50 11.50
N PHE A 372 17.35 10.73 11.07
CA PHE A 372 18.15 11.89 11.43
C PHE A 372 17.28 12.95 12.12
N PHE A 373 17.92 13.86 12.83
CA PHE A 373 17.22 14.90 13.58
C PHE A 373 16.71 16.02 12.66
N ASN A 374 15.47 16.45 12.89
CA ASN A 374 14.88 17.61 12.23
C ASN A 374 15.59 18.92 12.68
N PRO A 375 15.65 19.98 11.84
CA PRO A 375 16.24 21.28 12.20
C PRO A 375 15.52 21.99 13.37
N GLN A 376 14.33 21.53 13.75
CA GLN A 376 13.59 21.97 14.93
C GLN A 376 13.31 20.78 15.86
N PRO A 377 14.30 20.27 16.59
CA PRO A 377 14.10 19.20 17.56
C PRO A 377 13.29 19.71 18.77
N SER A 378 12.64 18.80 19.50
CA SER A 378 11.74 19.19 20.59
C SER A 378 12.43 19.48 21.93
N GLY A 379 13.64 18.96 22.14
CA GLY A 379 14.32 18.96 23.44
C GLY A 379 15.61 19.78 23.52
N PHE A 380 16.09 20.30 22.39
CA PHE A 380 17.28 21.14 22.32
C PHE A 380 17.17 22.07 21.11
N SER A 381 18.16 22.96 20.92
CA SER A 381 18.26 23.78 19.71
C SER A 381 19.60 23.56 19.01
N TRP A 382 19.58 23.59 17.68
CA TRP A 382 20.79 23.59 16.84
C TRP A 382 21.49 24.95 16.83
N GLY A 383 20.81 26.02 17.22
CA GLY A 383 21.35 27.37 17.19
C GLY A 383 20.33 28.41 17.67
N THR A 384 20.76 29.65 17.84
CA THR A 384 19.87 30.76 18.19
C THR A 384 19.41 31.56 16.96
N THR A 385 19.93 31.21 15.78
CA THR A 385 19.62 31.83 14.49
C THR A 385 19.43 30.76 13.43
N ASP A 386 18.65 31.04 12.39
CA ASP A 386 18.46 30.14 11.25
C ASP A 386 19.78 29.69 10.64
N ALA A 387 20.70 30.64 10.38
CA ALA A 387 22.02 30.33 9.83
C ALA A 387 22.80 29.32 10.70
N SER A 388 22.79 29.48 12.03
CA SER A 388 23.49 28.54 12.92
C SER A 388 22.77 27.20 13.06
N ALA A 389 21.44 27.20 13.07
CA ALA A 389 20.64 25.98 13.09
C ALA A 389 20.86 25.16 11.80
N THR A 390 20.68 25.79 10.63
CA THR A 390 20.92 25.22 9.31
C THR A 390 22.31 24.60 9.20
N ALA A 391 23.37 25.37 9.51
CA ALA A 391 24.74 24.89 9.39
C ALA A 391 25.01 23.65 10.25
N ARG A 392 24.56 23.64 11.52
CA ARG A 392 24.82 22.51 12.43
C ARG A 392 23.97 21.29 12.10
N THR A 393 22.69 21.48 11.73
CA THR A 393 21.84 20.35 11.33
C THR A 393 22.38 19.69 10.07
N LEU A 394 22.80 20.48 9.06
CA LEU A 394 23.36 19.93 7.82
C LEU A 394 24.71 19.26 8.04
N ALA A 395 25.61 19.83 8.85
CA ALA A 395 26.88 19.18 9.18
C ALA A 395 26.66 17.83 9.89
N CYS A 396 25.72 17.78 10.85
CA CYS A 396 25.38 16.54 11.54
C CYS A 396 24.77 15.49 10.59
N LEU A 397 23.91 15.92 9.67
CA LEU A 397 23.35 15.03 8.65
C LEU A 397 24.42 14.51 7.69
N GLU A 398 25.33 15.37 7.24
CA GLU A 398 26.44 14.99 6.37
C GLU A 398 27.35 13.96 7.04
N ASP A 399 27.73 14.17 8.30
CA ASP A 399 28.49 13.20 9.09
C ASP A 399 27.76 11.85 9.19
N GLN A 400 26.43 11.86 9.37
CA GLN A 400 25.63 10.64 9.41
C GLN A 400 25.58 9.93 8.05
N ILE A 401 25.46 10.68 6.94
CA ILE A 401 25.51 10.14 5.57
C ILE A 401 26.87 9.48 5.31
N LEU A 402 27.96 10.13 5.72
CA LEU A 402 29.32 9.61 5.59
C LEU A 402 29.51 8.33 6.43
N ALA A 403 29.01 8.30 7.66
CA ALA A 403 29.09 7.13 8.54
C ALA A 403 28.31 5.93 8.00
N GLU A 404 27.16 6.16 7.35
CA GLU A 404 26.35 5.09 6.74
C GLU A 404 26.90 4.62 5.38
N GLY A 405 27.81 5.37 4.76
CA GLY A 405 28.29 5.12 3.40
C GLY A 405 27.34 5.72 2.36
N PRO A 406 27.66 6.86 1.74
CA PRO A 406 26.77 7.56 0.78
C PRO A 406 26.37 6.69 -0.43
N GLU A 407 27.24 5.75 -0.83
CA GLU A 407 27.00 4.76 -1.87
C GLU A 407 25.88 3.76 -1.52
N THR A 408 25.45 3.70 -0.26
CA THR A 408 24.35 2.83 0.21
C THR A 408 23.01 3.56 0.34
N VAL A 409 22.99 4.89 0.20
CA VAL A 409 21.84 5.76 0.44
C VAL A 409 21.11 6.09 -0.85
N ALA A 410 19.89 5.55 -1.02
CA ALA A 410 19.07 5.79 -2.20
C ALA A 410 18.43 7.17 -2.21
N ALA A 411 17.91 7.60 -1.06
CA ALA A 411 17.20 8.86 -0.96
C ALA A 411 17.21 9.45 0.44
N ILE A 412 17.07 10.77 0.49
CA ILE A 412 16.56 11.52 1.65
C ILE A 412 15.08 11.82 1.36
N LEU A 413 14.19 11.32 2.22
CA LEU A 413 12.74 11.53 2.14
C LEU A 413 12.29 12.42 3.29
N VAL A 414 11.71 13.57 2.94
CA VAL A 414 11.31 14.62 3.88
C VAL A 414 9.98 15.25 3.46
N GLU A 415 9.18 15.70 4.41
CA GLU A 415 8.15 16.70 4.14
C GLU A 415 8.87 18.03 3.92
N SER A 416 8.54 18.79 2.86
CA SER A 416 9.18 20.10 2.63
C SER A 416 8.88 21.08 3.76
N ILE A 417 7.67 20.99 4.32
CA ILE A 417 7.24 21.62 5.57
C ILE A 417 6.51 20.54 6.36
N VAL A 418 7.02 20.19 7.54
CA VAL A 418 6.54 19.01 8.29
C VAL A 418 5.15 19.28 8.83
N GLY A 419 4.16 18.53 8.38
CA GLY A 419 2.76 18.78 8.72
C GLY A 419 2.34 18.14 10.05
N ALA A 420 2.38 16.80 10.10
CA ALA A 420 1.88 16.06 11.26
C ALA A 420 2.69 16.32 12.55
N GLY A 421 3.98 16.65 12.40
CA GLY A 421 4.87 17.06 13.49
C GLY A 421 4.62 18.48 14.02
N GLY A 422 3.64 19.18 13.44
CA GLY A 422 3.11 20.46 13.91
C GLY A 422 3.44 21.65 13.02
N VAL A 423 3.43 21.54 11.70
CA VAL A 423 3.75 22.68 10.80
C VAL A 423 5.16 23.24 11.08
N LEU A 424 6.19 22.40 10.97
CA LEU A 424 7.59 22.82 11.15
C LEU A 424 8.11 23.37 9.83
N VAL A 425 8.16 24.70 9.73
CA VAL A 425 8.78 25.41 8.60
C VAL A 425 10.30 25.32 8.78
N PRO A 426 11.06 24.71 7.85
CA PRO A 426 12.52 24.65 7.96
C PRO A 426 13.16 26.05 8.06
N PRO A 427 14.29 26.19 8.78
CA PRO A 427 15.04 27.43 8.80
C PRO A 427 15.63 27.74 7.42
N GLU A 428 15.90 29.02 7.17
CA GLU A 428 16.47 29.49 5.90
C GLU A 428 17.74 28.72 5.49
N GLY A 429 17.84 28.34 4.22
CA GLY A 429 18.98 27.61 3.64
C GLY A 429 19.00 26.11 3.91
N TYR A 430 18.10 25.58 4.76
CA TYR A 430 18.11 24.15 5.11
C TYR A 430 17.74 23.25 3.93
N MET A 431 16.69 23.60 3.19
CA MET A 431 16.21 22.78 2.06
C MET A 431 17.18 22.86 0.87
N GLU A 432 17.79 24.03 0.65
CA GLU A 432 18.88 24.27 -0.29
C GLU A 432 20.12 23.44 0.06
N GLY A 433 20.45 23.37 1.35
CA GLY A 433 21.51 22.51 1.88
C GLY A 433 21.21 21.02 1.69
N LEU A 434 19.98 20.57 1.95
CA LEU A 434 19.56 19.18 1.67
C LEU A 434 19.72 18.83 0.20
N ARG A 435 19.27 19.72 -0.70
CA ARG A 435 19.45 19.57 -2.15
C ARG A 435 20.93 19.47 -2.52
N SER A 436 21.76 20.32 -1.96
CA SER A 436 23.21 20.33 -2.18
C SER A 436 23.89 19.04 -1.71
N LEU A 437 23.52 18.50 -0.53
CA LEU A 437 24.00 17.21 -0.05
C LEU A 437 23.55 16.07 -0.97
N CYS A 438 22.28 16.09 -1.40
CA CYS A 438 21.76 15.09 -2.34
C CYS A 438 22.55 15.08 -3.65
N ASP A 439 22.87 16.26 -4.20
CA ASP A 439 23.65 16.40 -5.43
C ASP A 439 25.10 15.95 -5.23
N LYS A 440 25.75 16.34 -4.12
CA LYS A 440 27.13 15.98 -3.79
C LYS A 440 27.36 14.47 -3.70
N TYR A 441 26.38 13.74 -3.15
CA TYR A 441 26.51 12.31 -2.84
C TYR A 441 25.70 11.39 -3.76
N GLU A 442 25.10 11.93 -4.82
CA GLU A 442 24.22 11.20 -5.75
C GLU A 442 23.09 10.46 -5.01
N ILE A 443 22.45 11.16 -4.08
CA ILE A 443 21.30 10.71 -3.30
C ILE A 443 20.06 11.40 -3.87
N LEU A 444 18.95 10.70 -4.03
CA LEU A 444 17.72 11.33 -4.51
C LEU A 444 17.05 12.14 -3.39
N LEU A 445 16.52 13.32 -3.72
CA LEU A 445 15.63 14.05 -2.82
C LEU A 445 14.18 13.66 -3.11
N ILE A 446 13.48 13.17 -2.08
CA ILE A 446 12.03 12.91 -2.13
C ILE A 446 11.34 13.94 -1.24
N CYS A 447 10.50 14.79 -1.84
CA CYS A 447 9.64 15.71 -1.10
C CYS A 447 8.23 15.12 -0.96
N ASP A 448 7.84 14.83 0.27
CA ASP A 448 6.49 14.47 0.65
C ASP A 448 5.63 15.73 0.80
N GLU A 449 4.81 15.96 -0.22
CA GLU A 449 3.88 17.07 -0.36
C GLU A 449 2.43 16.62 -0.08
N VAL A 450 2.23 15.54 0.69
CA VAL A 450 0.88 14.99 0.95
C VAL A 450 0.00 15.99 1.69
N MET A 451 0.52 16.71 2.69
CA MET A 451 -0.26 17.72 3.44
C MET A 451 -0.21 19.11 2.82
N VAL A 452 0.96 19.50 2.34
CA VAL A 452 1.25 20.88 1.90
C VAL A 452 1.01 21.11 0.41
N GLY A 453 0.90 20.04 -0.37
CA GLY A 453 0.60 20.10 -1.79
C GLY A 453 -0.79 20.66 -2.10
N PHE A 454 -0.93 21.14 -3.33
CA PHE A 454 -2.13 21.74 -3.91
C PHE A 454 -2.69 22.94 -3.13
N GLY A 455 -1.79 23.88 -2.78
CA GLY A 455 -2.18 25.24 -2.39
C GLY A 455 -2.13 25.57 -0.90
N ARG A 456 -1.89 24.58 -0.02
CA ARG A 456 -2.00 24.74 1.45
C ARG A 456 -1.15 25.89 2.00
N THR A 457 0.04 26.09 1.44
CA THR A 457 1.01 27.10 1.86
C THR A 457 1.08 28.29 0.90
N GLY A 458 0.09 28.46 0.03
CA GLY A 458 0.05 29.53 -0.98
C GLY A 458 0.74 29.19 -2.31
N ASN A 459 1.53 28.11 -2.35
CA ASN A 459 2.10 27.55 -3.58
C ASN A 459 1.47 26.17 -3.89
N PHE A 460 1.66 25.67 -5.11
CA PHE A 460 1.21 24.31 -5.45
C PHE A 460 1.93 23.26 -4.62
N PHE A 461 3.20 23.45 -4.32
CA PHE A 461 4.00 22.56 -3.48
C PHE A 461 4.81 23.39 -2.49
N GLY A 462 4.98 22.87 -1.27
CA GLY A 462 5.73 23.49 -0.19
C GLY A 462 7.21 23.69 -0.54
N PHE A 463 7.83 22.79 -1.30
CA PHE A 463 9.23 22.95 -1.71
C PHE A 463 9.48 24.20 -2.58
N GLN A 464 8.43 24.78 -3.19
CA GLN A 464 8.54 26.01 -4.00
C GLN A 464 8.82 27.27 -3.18
N HIS A 465 8.76 27.19 -1.84
CA HIS A 465 9.18 28.27 -0.95
C HIS A 465 10.71 28.40 -0.84
N PHE A 466 11.48 27.40 -1.32
CA PHE A 466 12.93 27.35 -1.17
C PHE A 466 13.60 27.48 -2.54
N GLU A 467 14.54 28.41 -2.66
CA GLU A 467 15.10 28.80 -3.94
C GLU A 467 15.98 27.68 -4.53
N GLY A 468 15.77 27.33 -5.80
CA GLY A 468 16.55 26.30 -6.47
C GLY A 468 16.31 24.87 -5.98
N VAL A 469 15.36 24.64 -5.07
CA VAL A 469 15.03 23.29 -4.58
C VAL A 469 14.01 22.63 -5.50
N ILE A 470 14.49 21.69 -6.33
CA ILE A 470 13.63 20.79 -7.11
C ILE A 470 13.91 19.34 -6.66
N PRO A 471 12.91 18.62 -6.13
CA PRO A 471 13.08 17.23 -5.73
C PRO A 471 13.26 16.31 -6.95
N ASP A 472 13.91 15.18 -6.74
CA ASP A 472 13.98 14.12 -7.75
C ASP A 472 12.64 13.37 -7.87
N ILE A 473 11.94 13.22 -6.74
CA ILE A 473 10.61 12.61 -6.64
C ILE A 473 9.73 13.48 -5.72
N VAL A 474 8.50 13.75 -6.12
CA VAL A 474 7.48 14.39 -5.28
C VAL A 474 6.34 13.40 -5.03
N THR A 475 5.85 13.31 -3.80
CA THR A 475 4.63 12.57 -3.48
C THR A 475 3.56 13.52 -2.99
N SER A 476 2.29 13.30 -3.36
CA SER A 476 1.18 14.11 -2.83
C SER A 476 -0.12 13.31 -2.83
N ALA A 477 -1.16 13.79 -2.15
CA ALA A 477 -2.50 13.18 -2.11
C ALA A 477 -3.49 14.28 -1.72
N LYS A 478 -4.48 13.99 -0.87
CA LYS A 478 -5.27 14.98 -0.11
C LYS A 478 -5.78 16.14 -0.98
N GLY A 479 -5.08 17.28 -0.96
CA GLY A 479 -5.41 18.47 -1.75
C GLY A 479 -5.53 18.24 -3.26
N LEU A 480 -4.90 17.19 -3.82
CA LEU A 480 -4.99 16.81 -5.24
C LEU A 480 -6.43 16.69 -5.75
N THR A 481 -7.31 16.14 -4.92
CA THR A 481 -8.75 15.95 -5.20
C THR A 481 -9.63 16.71 -4.22
N ALA A 482 -9.04 17.54 -3.35
CA ALA A 482 -9.69 18.11 -2.17
C ALA A 482 -10.49 17.06 -1.35
N SER A 483 -9.99 15.82 -1.32
CA SER A 483 -10.65 14.66 -0.70
C SER A 483 -12.01 14.24 -1.28
N PHE A 484 -12.44 14.77 -2.42
CA PHE A 484 -13.68 14.33 -3.07
C PHE A 484 -13.59 12.88 -3.59
N MET A 485 -12.41 12.45 -4.04
CA MET A 485 -12.12 11.07 -4.44
C MET A 485 -10.74 10.64 -3.93
N PRO A 486 -10.53 9.36 -3.55
CA PRO A 486 -9.20 8.85 -3.19
C PRO A 486 -8.27 8.85 -4.40
N LEU A 487 -7.19 9.64 -4.31
CA LEU A 487 -6.11 9.65 -5.27
C LEU A 487 -4.84 10.22 -4.64
N SER A 488 -3.69 9.74 -5.08
CA SER A 488 -2.40 10.33 -4.79
C SER A 488 -1.56 10.46 -6.06
N LEU A 489 -0.42 11.11 -5.91
CA LEU A 489 0.51 11.47 -6.97
C LEU A 489 1.91 11.03 -6.56
N VAL A 490 2.63 10.45 -7.51
CA VAL A 490 4.09 10.42 -7.50
C VAL A 490 4.56 11.10 -8.78
N GLY A 491 5.23 12.24 -8.65
CA GLY A 491 5.90 12.93 -9.75
C GLY A 491 7.40 12.63 -9.71
N VAL A 492 8.03 12.40 -10.87
CA VAL A 492 9.47 12.15 -10.96
C VAL A 492 10.12 13.01 -12.04
N ARG A 493 11.39 13.36 -11.85
CA ARG A 493 12.21 14.05 -12.86
C ARG A 493 12.37 13.21 -14.13
N GLN A 494 12.62 13.87 -15.25
CA GLN A 494 12.69 13.26 -16.58
C GLN A 494 13.66 12.07 -16.63
N LYS A 495 14.86 12.19 -16.04
CA LYS A 495 15.85 11.11 -15.98
C LYS A 495 15.33 9.82 -15.31
N ILE A 496 14.50 9.96 -14.26
CA ILE A 496 13.94 8.82 -13.52
C ILE A 496 12.82 8.19 -14.34
N LYS A 497 11.95 9.02 -14.94
CA LYS A 497 10.94 8.55 -15.89
C LYS A 497 11.58 7.72 -17.00
N ASP A 498 12.63 8.24 -17.65
CA ASP A 498 13.29 7.57 -18.78
C ASP A 498 13.86 6.21 -18.40
N HIS A 499 14.41 6.07 -17.19
CA HIS A 499 14.85 4.78 -16.68
C HIS A 499 13.71 3.75 -16.61
N PHE A 500 12.55 4.14 -16.07
CA PHE A 500 11.39 3.23 -15.93
C PHE A 500 10.57 3.07 -17.22
N MET A 501 10.94 3.71 -18.33
CA MET A 501 10.40 3.37 -19.65
C MET A 501 10.88 1.99 -20.13
N THR A 502 12.02 1.52 -19.64
CA THR A 502 12.62 0.23 -20.03
C THR A 502 12.87 -0.73 -18.87
N HIS A 503 12.62 -0.30 -17.63
CA HIS A 503 12.78 -1.11 -16.42
C HIS A 503 11.46 -1.18 -15.63
N PRO A 504 11.06 -2.36 -15.12
CA PRO A 504 9.84 -2.47 -14.32
C PRO A 504 10.02 -1.87 -12.92
N LEU A 505 9.03 -1.09 -12.47
CA LEU A 505 9.02 -0.51 -11.12
C LEU A 505 8.77 -1.54 -10.00
N GLY A 506 8.21 -2.72 -10.29
CA GLY A 506 7.91 -3.71 -9.26
C GLY A 506 6.91 -3.20 -8.20
N TRP A 507 5.99 -2.31 -8.59
CA TRP A 507 4.90 -1.79 -7.76
C TRP A 507 3.61 -1.72 -8.58
N GLY A 508 2.47 -1.97 -7.93
CA GLY A 508 1.14 -1.84 -8.52
C GLY A 508 0.06 -1.94 -7.44
N SER A 509 -1.11 -1.38 -7.75
CA SER A 509 -2.33 -1.45 -6.95
C SER A 509 -3.53 -1.51 -7.89
N THR A 510 -4.56 -2.31 -7.60
CA THR A 510 -5.73 -2.45 -8.49
C THR A 510 -6.33 -1.10 -8.88
N PHE A 511 -6.41 -0.16 -7.94
CA PHE A 511 -7.02 1.16 -8.16
C PHE A 511 -6.03 2.25 -8.57
N HIS A 512 -4.77 1.90 -8.86
CA HIS A 512 -3.83 2.89 -9.37
C HIS A 512 -4.38 3.48 -10.68
N ALA A 513 -4.34 4.81 -10.79
CA ALA A 513 -4.84 5.57 -11.93
C ALA A 513 -6.33 5.33 -12.24
N HIS A 514 -7.17 5.22 -11.20
CA HIS A 514 -8.62 5.09 -11.34
C HIS A 514 -9.24 6.25 -12.16
N PRO A 515 -9.90 6.00 -13.30
CA PRO A 515 -10.38 7.04 -14.22
C PRO A 515 -11.24 8.13 -13.56
N VAL A 516 -12.23 7.76 -12.76
CA VAL A 516 -13.12 8.71 -12.06
C VAL A 516 -12.35 9.61 -11.08
N ALA A 517 -11.40 9.04 -10.32
CA ALA A 517 -10.56 9.82 -9.41
C ALA A 517 -9.60 10.75 -10.18
N LEU A 518 -9.07 10.31 -11.33
CA LEU A 518 -8.27 11.17 -12.22
C LEU A 518 -9.08 12.34 -12.80
N ALA A 519 -10.35 12.10 -13.16
CA ALA A 519 -11.24 13.17 -13.61
C ALA A 519 -11.55 14.18 -12.51
N CYS A 520 -11.81 13.69 -11.29
CA CYS A 520 -11.91 14.53 -10.11
C CYS A 520 -10.66 15.42 -9.94
N ALA A 521 -9.46 14.82 -9.94
CA ALA A 521 -8.21 15.57 -9.82
C ALA A 521 -8.00 16.57 -10.95
N TYR A 522 -8.25 16.19 -12.20
CA TYR A 522 -8.09 17.07 -13.36
C TYR A 522 -8.96 18.32 -13.24
N GLU A 523 -10.24 18.16 -12.91
CA GLU A 523 -11.14 19.31 -12.72
C GLU A 523 -10.85 20.09 -11.43
N THR A 524 -10.36 19.42 -10.37
CA THR A 524 -9.97 20.08 -9.12
C THR A 524 -8.77 20.99 -9.33
N VAL A 525 -7.73 20.52 -10.01
CA VAL A 525 -6.54 21.34 -10.34
C VAL A 525 -6.91 22.51 -11.24
N LYS A 526 -7.78 22.30 -12.24
CA LYS A 526 -8.32 23.39 -13.08
C LYS A 526 -9.10 24.42 -12.26
N TYR A 527 -9.93 23.98 -11.32
CA TYR A 527 -10.69 24.86 -10.45
C TYR A 527 -9.77 25.71 -9.57
N VAL A 528 -8.76 25.09 -8.95
CA VAL A 528 -7.74 25.77 -8.13
C VAL A 528 -7.04 26.89 -8.91
N LEU A 529 -6.68 26.61 -10.17
CA LEU A 529 -6.07 27.60 -11.08
C LEU A 529 -7.03 28.71 -11.49
N LYS A 530 -8.26 28.36 -11.87
CA LYS A 530 -9.24 29.30 -12.44
C LYS A 530 -9.82 30.26 -11.39
N GLU A 531 -10.10 29.76 -10.20
CA GLU A 531 -10.72 30.53 -9.12
C GLU A 531 -9.69 31.20 -8.20
N ASN A 532 -8.41 31.21 -8.59
CA ASN A 532 -7.31 31.86 -7.86
C ASN A 532 -7.24 31.46 -6.37
N VAL A 533 -7.46 30.17 -6.07
CA VAL A 533 -7.51 29.67 -4.68
C VAL A 533 -6.21 29.96 -3.94
N LEU A 534 -5.07 29.87 -4.64
CA LEU A 534 -3.74 30.14 -4.07
C LEU A 534 -3.58 31.61 -3.66
N ASP A 535 -4.18 32.53 -4.42
CA ASP A 535 -4.15 33.96 -4.08
C ASP A 535 -5.00 34.26 -2.85
N ASN A 536 -6.12 33.55 -2.66
CA ASN A 536 -6.88 33.64 -1.41
C ASN A 536 -6.04 33.20 -0.20
N VAL A 537 -5.27 32.10 -0.34
CA VAL A 537 -4.36 31.63 0.71
C VAL A 537 -3.32 32.69 1.05
N LYS A 538 -2.65 33.26 0.03
CA LYS A 538 -1.65 34.33 0.23
C LYS A 538 -2.27 35.58 0.86
N LYS A 539 -3.49 35.94 0.46
CA LYS A 539 -4.23 37.08 1.02
C LYS A 539 -4.54 36.88 2.52
N LEU A 540 -4.87 35.66 2.92
CA LEU A 540 -5.28 35.35 4.30
C LEU A 540 -4.12 34.97 5.21
N GLU A 541 -2.93 34.71 4.68
CA GLU A 541 -1.74 34.39 5.48
C GLU A 541 -1.42 35.46 6.54
N PRO A 542 -1.42 36.78 6.25
CA PRO A 542 -1.20 37.79 7.28
C PRO A 542 -2.21 37.71 8.43
N VAL A 543 -3.50 37.46 8.12
CA VAL A 543 -4.55 37.29 9.14
C VAL A 543 -4.32 36.03 9.96
N MET A 544 -3.92 34.94 9.31
CA MET A 544 -3.59 33.68 9.98
C MET A 544 -2.45 33.88 10.99
N LEU A 545 -1.39 34.59 10.60
CA LEU A 545 -0.24 34.85 11.47
C LEU A 545 -0.59 35.81 12.62
N GLU A 546 -1.36 36.87 12.34
CA GLU A 546 -1.87 37.81 13.35
C GLU A 546 -2.69 37.08 14.44
N GLU A 547 -3.61 36.21 14.03
CA GLU A 547 -4.46 35.48 14.96
C GLU A 547 -3.69 34.41 15.77
N LEU A 548 -2.70 33.76 15.16
CA LEU A 548 -1.80 32.84 15.87
C LEU A 548 -1.00 33.57 16.94
N GLU A 549 -0.45 34.75 16.63
CA GLU A 549 0.24 35.60 17.61
C GLU A 549 -0.70 36.05 18.73
N ARG A 550 -1.94 36.43 18.40
CA ARG A 550 -2.96 36.79 19.38
C ARG A 550 -3.24 35.66 20.37
N LEU A 551 -3.25 34.40 19.92
CA LEU A 551 -3.41 33.25 20.83
C LEU A 551 -2.23 33.13 21.79
N VAL A 552 -0.99 33.29 21.31
CA VAL A 552 0.22 33.24 22.14
C VAL A 552 0.21 34.33 23.20
N LEU A 553 -0.20 35.55 22.85
CA LEU A 553 -0.23 36.69 23.79
C LEU A 553 -1.34 36.59 24.84
N ARG A 554 -2.43 35.86 24.54
CA ARG A 554 -3.61 35.80 25.39
C ARG A 554 -3.62 34.60 26.35
N HIS A 555 -3.10 33.46 25.91
CA HIS A 555 -3.28 32.18 26.62
C HIS A 555 -1.96 31.65 27.15
N ASP A 556 -1.82 31.56 28.47
CA ASP A 556 -0.61 31.03 29.12
C ASP A 556 -0.35 29.55 28.77
N SER A 557 -1.41 28.79 28.43
CA SER A 557 -1.29 27.42 27.93
C SER A 557 -0.76 27.32 26.49
N VAL A 558 -0.59 28.43 25.78
CA VAL A 558 -0.03 28.47 24.43
C VAL A 558 1.45 28.85 24.51
N ARG A 559 2.33 27.87 24.25
CA ARG A 559 3.78 28.09 24.29
C ARG A 559 4.28 28.92 23.12
N GLN A 560 3.82 28.54 21.93
CA GLN A 560 4.23 29.13 20.67
C GLN A 560 3.21 28.75 19.60
N ALA A 561 3.18 29.56 18.54
CA ALA A 561 2.41 29.30 17.35
C ALA A 561 3.27 29.58 16.11
N ARG A 562 2.98 28.89 15.03
CA ARG A 562 3.68 29.04 13.75
C ARG A 562 2.74 28.72 12.60
N GLY A 563 3.00 29.31 11.44
CA GLY A 563 2.23 29.02 10.25
C GLY A 563 2.86 29.54 8.96
N VAL A 564 2.31 29.09 7.84
CA VAL A 564 2.61 29.50 6.47
C VAL A 564 1.36 29.27 5.62
N GLY A 565 0.96 30.24 4.79
CA GLY A 565 -0.34 30.21 4.12
C GLY A 565 -1.51 29.98 5.10
N LEU A 566 -2.37 29.01 4.79
CA LEU A 566 -3.45 28.54 5.67
C LEU A 566 -3.07 27.21 6.34
N PHE A 567 -1.82 27.13 6.80
CA PHE A 567 -1.31 26.00 7.55
C PHE A 567 -0.61 26.48 8.81
N GLY A 568 -1.28 26.36 9.95
CA GLY A 568 -0.76 26.76 11.25
C GLY A 568 -0.88 25.68 12.31
N CYS A 569 -0.13 25.86 13.38
CA CYS A 569 -0.15 24.98 14.54
C CYS A 569 0.20 25.77 15.80
N VAL A 570 -0.44 25.37 16.89
CA VAL A 570 -0.20 25.86 18.24
C VAL A 570 0.38 24.72 19.07
N ASP A 571 1.44 25.01 19.83
CA ASP A 571 2.01 24.07 20.80
C ASP A 571 1.49 24.40 22.20
N LEU A 572 0.86 23.41 22.84
CA LEU A 572 0.30 23.57 24.18
C LEU A 572 1.33 23.28 25.27
N GLN A 573 1.28 24.05 26.35
CA GLN A 573 2.06 23.86 27.57
C GLN A 573 1.20 23.82 28.83
N THR A 574 1.82 23.34 29.91
CA THR A 574 1.34 23.46 31.28
C THR A 574 1.71 24.82 31.85
N PRO A 575 1.18 25.23 33.02
CA PRO A 575 1.55 26.51 33.66
C PRO A 575 3.03 26.59 34.04
N LEU A 576 3.71 25.43 34.13
CA LEU A 576 5.15 25.33 34.40
C LEU A 576 6.00 25.41 33.13
N GLY A 577 5.41 25.70 31.96
CA GLY A 577 6.10 25.77 30.66
C GLY A 577 6.52 24.41 30.09
N GLN A 578 5.95 23.31 30.61
CA GLN A 578 6.24 21.95 30.12
C GLN A 578 5.23 21.55 29.04
N THR A 579 5.58 20.59 28.16
CA THR A 579 4.60 20.02 27.22
C THR A 579 3.44 19.38 27.96
N VAL A 580 2.20 19.59 27.52
CA VAL A 580 1.00 19.02 28.18
C VAL A 580 0.95 17.49 28.12
N GLN A 581 1.59 16.89 27.12
CA GLN A 581 1.86 15.46 26.99
C GLN A 581 2.87 15.24 25.85
N ARG A 582 3.41 14.02 25.70
CA ARG A 582 4.12 13.63 24.47
C ARG A 582 3.13 13.09 23.43
N LEU A 583 3.53 13.14 22.16
CA LEU A 583 2.75 12.57 21.06
C LEU A 583 2.58 11.05 21.26
N GLY A 584 1.34 10.59 21.17
CA GLY A 584 0.99 9.18 21.32
C GLY A 584 0.74 8.71 22.75
N GLU A 585 0.93 9.58 23.75
CA GLU A 585 0.55 9.29 25.13
C GLU A 585 -0.95 9.57 25.37
N PRO A 586 -1.58 8.88 26.35
CA PRO A 586 -2.95 9.16 26.75
C PRO A 586 -3.14 10.62 27.16
N SER A 587 -4.26 11.22 26.80
CA SER A 587 -4.52 12.63 27.12
C SER A 587 -4.94 12.83 28.58
N PRO A 588 -4.36 13.82 29.29
CA PRO A 588 -4.78 14.18 30.63
C PRO A 588 -6.19 14.81 30.63
N PRO A 589 -6.89 14.85 31.77
CA PRO A 589 -8.27 15.37 31.86
C PRO A 589 -8.45 16.77 31.27
N ALA A 590 -7.54 17.71 31.55
CA ALA A 590 -7.61 19.06 31.01
C ALA A 590 -7.59 19.08 29.47
N VAL A 591 -6.75 18.24 28.84
CA VAL A 591 -6.66 18.15 27.37
C VAL A 591 -7.92 17.49 26.78
N GLN A 592 -8.52 16.53 27.47
CA GLN A 592 -9.81 15.96 27.08
C GLN A 592 -10.92 17.01 27.15
N LYS A 593 -10.91 17.87 28.18
CA LYS A 593 -11.87 18.97 28.31
C LYS A 593 -11.66 20.04 27.24
N LEU A 594 -10.43 20.38 26.88
CA LEU A 594 -10.15 21.27 25.75
C LEU A 594 -10.77 20.72 24.45
N ARG A 595 -10.59 19.42 24.17
CA ARG A 595 -11.23 18.77 23.01
C ARG A 595 -12.75 18.91 23.04
N GLN A 596 -13.37 18.70 24.20
CA GLN A 596 -14.81 18.89 24.38
C GLN A 596 -15.23 20.35 24.15
N ALA A 597 -14.50 21.31 24.73
CA ALA A 597 -14.79 22.74 24.60
C ALA A 597 -14.68 23.22 23.14
N MET A 598 -13.73 22.69 22.36
CA MET A 598 -13.65 22.95 20.91
C MET A 598 -14.94 22.50 20.19
N PHE A 599 -15.42 21.28 20.46
CA PHE A 599 -16.69 20.80 19.89
C PHE A 599 -17.91 21.60 20.36
N GLU A 600 -17.96 22.00 21.63
CA GLU A 600 -19.03 22.82 22.20
C GLU A 600 -19.07 24.21 21.55
N ASN A 601 -17.90 24.81 21.29
CA ASN A 601 -17.77 26.06 20.56
C ASN A 601 -17.97 25.94 19.04
N GLY A 602 -18.27 24.74 18.54
CA GLY A 602 -18.57 24.49 17.12
C GLY A 602 -17.33 24.41 16.23
N LEU A 603 -16.17 24.01 16.76
CA LEU A 603 -14.99 23.66 15.96
C LEU A 603 -14.92 22.15 15.76
N PHE A 604 -14.77 21.74 14.50
CA PHE A 604 -14.43 20.38 14.13
C PHE A 604 -12.95 20.34 13.78
N SER A 605 -12.12 19.76 14.65
CA SER A 605 -10.68 19.86 14.54
C SER A 605 -10.00 18.52 14.74
N LEU A 606 -9.05 18.21 13.86
CA LEU A 606 -8.02 17.23 14.15
C LEU A 606 -7.12 17.80 15.25
N PHE A 607 -7.21 17.24 16.44
CA PHE A 607 -6.39 17.63 17.59
C PHE A 607 -5.49 16.46 18.01
N ARG A 608 -4.17 16.65 17.90
CA ARG A 608 -3.12 15.67 18.25
C ARG A 608 -2.19 16.27 19.32
N PRO A 609 -2.62 16.29 20.59
CA PRO A 609 -1.87 16.97 21.65
C PRO A 609 -0.42 16.46 21.73
N PRO A 610 0.55 17.34 22.01
CA PRO A 610 0.38 18.75 22.41
C PRO A 610 0.13 19.72 21.25
N LEU A 611 -0.03 19.20 20.02
CA LEU A 611 -0.15 20.00 18.80
C LEU A 611 -1.62 20.24 18.45
N LEU A 612 -1.98 21.50 18.26
CA LEU A 612 -3.30 21.93 17.80
C LEU A 612 -3.17 22.60 16.43
N HIS A 613 -3.54 21.87 15.38
CA HIS A 613 -3.51 22.38 14.01
C HIS A 613 -4.63 23.39 13.77
N CYS A 614 -4.29 24.45 13.03
CA CYS A 614 -5.21 25.44 12.50
C CYS A 614 -5.04 25.40 10.98
N SER A 615 -5.93 24.72 10.26
CA SER A 615 -5.73 24.38 8.84
C SER A 615 -7.05 24.35 8.08
N PRO A 616 -7.83 25.45 8.07
CA PRO A 616 -9.18 25.47 7.49
C PRO A 616 -9.16 25.25 5.97
N PRO A 617 -10.30 24.95 5.33
CA PRO A 617 -10.36 24.87 3.88
C PRO A 617 -9.84 26.15 3.22
N LEU A 618 -9.19 26.03 2.07
CA LEU A 618 -8.53 27.15 1.38
C LEU A 618 -9.51 28.19 0.81
N ILE A 619 -10.80 27.82 0.74
CA ILE A 619 -11.90 28.71 0.33
C ILE A 619 -12.48 29.53 1.50
N ILE A 620 -11.96 29.38 2.72
CA ILE A 620 -12.39 30.17 3.86
C ILE A 620 -12.19 31.67 3.56
N ASN A 621 -13.07 32.52 4.10
CA ASN A 621 -12.91 33.96 4.05
C ASN A 621 -12.34 34.52 5.38
N GLU A 622 -11.99 35.80 5.40
CA GLU A 622 -11.39 36.43 6.59
C GLU A 622 -12.31 36.38 7.82
N GLU A 623 -13.60 36.66 7.66
CA GLU A 623 -14.58 36.64 8.75
C GLU A 623 -14.67 35.25 9.40
N GLN A 624 -14.77 34.20 8.58
CA GLN A 624 -14.80 32.81 9.03
C GLN A 624 -13.50 32.38 9.68
N LEU A 625 -12.36 32.85 9.17
CA LEU A 625 -11.04 32.56 9.74
C LEU A 625 -10.94 33.15 11.16
N ARG A 626 -11.29 34.43 11.31
CA ARG A 626 -11.30 35.12 12.61
C ARG A 626 -12.34 34.52 13.57
N ASP A 627 -13.52 34.12 13.09
CA ASP A 627 -14.52 33.39 13.89
C ASP A 627 -13.95 32.07 14.42
N GLY A 628 -13.24 31.30 13.57
CA GLY A 628 -12.60 30.06 13.99
C GLY A 628 -11.55 30.25 15.08
N PHE A 629 -10.68 31.27 14.95
CA PHE A 629 -9.75 31.65 16.00
C PHE A 629 -10.45 32.14 17.27
N GLY A 630 -11.56 32.88 17.13
CA GLY A 630 -12.41 33.29 18.26
C GLY A 630 -12.99 32.11 19.03
N ARG A 631 -13.48 31.08 18.34
CA ARG A 631 -13.97 29.83 18.96
C ARG A 631 -12.85 29.04 19.63
N LEU A 632 -11.66 29.03 19.03
CA LEU A 632 -10.49 28.35 19.58
C LEU A 632 -10.02 29.05 20.86
N SER A 633 -9.94 30.38 20.84
CA SER A 633 -9.61 31.19 22.02
C SER A 633 -10.57 30.92 23.19
N LYS A 634 -11.89 30.84 22.93
CA LYS A 634 -12.88 30.44 23.98
C LYS A 634 -12.64 29.04 24.54
N ALA A 635 -12.22 28.09 23.70
CA ALA A 635 -11.90 26.74 24.16
C ALA A 635 -10.61 26.72 25.01
N LEU A 636 -9.64 27.57 24.66
CA LEU A 636 -8.41 27.76 25.42
C LEU A 636 -8.66 28.48 26.75
N ASP A 637 -9.59 29.45 26.83
CA ASP A 637 -10.00 30.06 28.11
C ASP A 637 -10.44 28.96 29.12
N THR A 638 -11.22 27.97 28.66
CA THR A 638 -11.63 26.82 29.48
C THR A 638 -10.45 25.95 29.92
N PHE A 639 -9.45 25.81 29.05
CA PHE A 639 -8.26 25.00 29.33
C PHE A 639 -7.34 25.69 30.34
N ASP A 640 -7.10 26.99 30.18
CA ASP A 640 -6.33 27.82 31.12
C ASP A 640 -6.97 27.78 32.52
N GLU A 641 -8.28 27.97 32.62
CA GLU A 641 -9.01 27.90 33.90
C GLU A 641 -8.85 26.54 34.60
N MET A 642 -8.86 25.44 33.85
CA MET A 642 -8.66 24.11 34.41
C MET A 642 -7.22 23.88 34.89
N GLN A 643 -6.24 24.27 34.08
CA GLN A 643 -4.84 24.10 34.45
C GLN A 643 -4.48 24.89 35.72
N ASN A 644 -5.04 26.08 35.89
CA ASN A 644 -4.84 26.90 37.09
C ASN A 644 -5.44 26.25 38.34
N ARG A 645 -6.67 25.70 38.24
CA ARG A 645 -7.32 24.96 39.33
C ARG A 645 -6.53 23.71 39.76
N ASP A 646 -6.04 22.93 38.80
CA ASP A 646 -5.27 21.70 39.07
C ASP A 646 -3.89 22.00 39.69
N CYS A 647 -3.34 23.20 39.44
CA CYS A 647 -2.07 23.66 40.00
C CYS A 647 -2.22 24.45 41.33
N GLY A 648 -3.44 24.68 41.81
CA GLY A 648 -3.71 25.46 43.01
C GLY A 648 -3.36 26.95 42.88
N LEU A 649 -3.39 27.48 41.65
CA LEU A 649 -3.12 28.88 41.30
C LEU A 649 -4.42 29.69 41.17
#